data_AF-A0A9P6ZFB4-F1
#
_entry.id   AF-A0A9P6ZFB4-F1
#
_cell.length_a   1.000
_cell.length_b   1.000
_cell.length_c   1.000
_cell.angle_alpha   90.00
_cell.angle_beta   90.00
_cell.angle_gamma   90.00
#
_symmetry.space_group_name_H-M   'P 1'
#
loop_
_entity.id
_entity.type
_entity.pdbx_description
1 polymer ?
#
loop_
_entity_poly.entity_id
_entity_poly.type
_entity_poly.pdbx_seq_one_letter_code
_entity_poly.pdbx_strand_id
1 'polypeptide(L)'
;MENSATLSLLDAPQCCGINLNLDASAFLLIAQSNMELVSQFTEDAIAKEDRICGRPACGSIILKGAPYHYIATIVPSQPGRFVFRPSSAQSLPDPNVIRQSVNAAQRRSTINPPRVIPFLSQPSSSAMHMGRLPGPDIAVPLSWQQPPVSSSQNRVPGPTGYSAHHAQYSLERERWAKLAYAPPPAETITLEITAVYEGNSRKKSGRGINFGNICEGKKDIDACLDAPSLIAIAFDTILPKILTFGRGFPWRTHEFVVRDAAWVDLSGHLPAIPYFLAQCLVQSRRAPKTTTFKTKKFSLMVVVPAAQWSEYEEWLERTEEEETLHEQLQRRRSIHTDIEDQDPHAAGTDLDDYEDPDPFAAQLEEDDDPFGNDMEPLYSLSTAMRTSAKRAHVRGKSDSTSSTVSPPRKKLAHVFRLPDRDDLKEALKNGGSMDAARAPKVYDLRNEDIQFHQIPVRPLADILKTPQHRSFELDISNSSIGQLTIDVPLRSMIGIGAFKTAHPGWLSLSPLSSSGLGSRTQQDVIVKRPFYRPSSHTGAAAGSNTLKIARYALADELQKLLNESNVLYWAKSLLNFTYEYIDHCIDAASSPPSFQIPRVRFVDAGIALAFSHHSSNTQGTSNQAPTTDIKAGTFSAVYLLEEPVTFDSPGNQTFTKFIHNKDCEPSLDDDEYGYDLAVFLAFTQHIQYAKTDGLAFVSDYQGSTELLTDPQILTHRCLSSSVGDGNDLFGDGNIASMVDDFETKHVCNYYCKWPGFGLEVYA
;
A
#
# COMPACT_ATOMS: atom_id res chain seq x y z
N MET A 1 -52.05 56.00 8.33
CA MET A 1 -50.65 55.68 8.71
C MET A 1 -50.13 54.83 7.57
N GLU A 2 -49.79 55.50 6.47
CA GLU A 2 -48.41 55.96 6.17
C GLU A 2 -47.59 54.80 5.58
N ASN A 3 -46.92 54.90 4.45
CA ASN A 3 -46.97 55.77 3.27
C ASN A 3 -45.94 55.11 2.35
N SER A 4 -46.35 54.46 1.26
CA SER A 4 -45.42 53.88 0.29
C SER A 4 -44.97 54.96 -0.69
N ALA A 5 -43.66 55.06 -0.94
CA ALA A 5 -43.09 56.05 -1.86
C ALA A 5 -42.07 55.39 -2.81
N THR A 6 -42.33 55.52 -4.11
CA THR A 6 -41.47 55.13 -5.24
C THR A 6 -40.42 56.18 -5.57
N LEU A 7 -39.20 55.73 -5.91
CA LEU A 7 -38.13 56.38 -6.71
C LEU A 7 -37.01 55.32 -6.92
N SER A 8 -36.21 55.25 -7.98
CA SER A 8 -36.27 55.71 -9.39
C SER A 8 -35.06 55.12 -10.15
N LEU A 9 -35.10 55.03 -11.48
CA LEU A 9 -33.98 54.58 -12.33
C LEU A 9 -32.69 55.41 -12.13
N LEU A 10 -31.53 54.79 -12.41
CA LEU A 10 -30.40 55.45 -13.10
C LEU A 10 -29.50 54.42 -13.84
N ASP A 11 -29.48 54.55 -15.17
CA ASP A 11 -28.46 54.26 -16.19
C ASP A 11 -27.41 53.14 -16.02
N ALA A 12 -27.45 52.18 -16.95
CA ALA A 12 -26.33 51.33 -17.33
C ALA A 12 -25.84 51.70 -18.75
N PRO A 13 -24.53 51.93 -18.99
CA PRO A 13 -24.03 52.33 -20.30
C PRO A 13 -23.85 51.14 -21.25
N GLN A 14 -24.30 51.31 -22.49
CA GLN A 14 -23.97 50.42 -23.61
C GLN A 14 -22.48 50.52 -23.94
N CYS A 15 -21.84 49.39 -24.26
CA CYS A 15 -20.53 49.38 -24.89
C CYS A 15 -20.49 48.44 -26.10
N CYS A 16 -20.42 49.07 -27.28
CA CYS A 16 -19.87 48.64 -28.55
C CYS A 16 -19.66 47.14 -28.79
N GLY A 17 -20.46 46.58 -29.69
CA GLY A 17 -20.08 45.37 -30.40
C GLY A 17 -18.87 45.64 -31.29
N ILE A 18 -17.82 44.81 -31.18
CA ILE A 18 -16.69 44.79 -32.11
C ILE A 18 -16.77 43.48 -32.88
N ASN A 19 -17.00 43.59 -34.19
CA ASN A 19 -16.90 42.48 -35.12
C ASN A 19 -15.42 42.20 -35.39
N LEU A 20 -14.94 40.99 -35.05
CA LEU A 20 -13.64 40.49 -35.49
C LEU A 20 -13.83 39.19 -36.27
N ASN A 21 -13.80 39.31 -37.60
CA ASN A 21 -13.38 38.21 -38.46
C ASN A 21 -11.95 37.83 -38.05
N LEU A 22 -11.74 36.58 -37.66
CA LEU A 22 -10.40 36.03 -37.43
C LEU A 22 -10.22 34.75 -38.25
N ASP A 23 -9.09 34.74 -38.95
CA ASP A 23 -8.77 33.83 -40.05
C ASP A 23 -8.31 32.45 -39.55
N ALA A 24 -8.71 31.41 -40.25
CA ALA A 24 -8.48 30.01 -39.86
C ALA A 24 -7.07 29.54 -40.25
N SER A 25 -6.03 30.07 -39.59
CA SER A 25 -4.63 29.67 -39.85
C SER A 25 -3.66 29.78 -38.65
N ALA A 26 -4.13 30.07 -37.43
CA ALA A 26 -3.27 30.38 -36.28
C ALA A 26 -3.24 29.31 -35.15
N PHE A 27 -3.72 28.09 -35.40
CA PHE A 27 -3.97 27.09 -34.32
C PHE A 27 -2.82 26.11 -34.02
N LEU A 28 -1.60 26.32 -34.54
CA LEU A 28 -0.53 25.32 -34.47
C LEU A 28 0.85 25.87 -34.06
N LEU A 29 0.93 26.80 -33.09
CA LEU A 29 2.23 27.28 -32.57
C LEU A 29 2.23 27.84 -31.12
N ILE A 30 1.23 27.52 -30.29
CA ILE A 30 1.20 27.87 -28.86
C ILE A 30 0.97 26.59 -28.01
N ALA A 31 2.00 25.74 -27.97
CA ALA A 31 2.05 24.55 -27.12
C ALA A 31 3.48 24.27 -26.61
N GLN A 32 4.18 25.33 -26.19
CA GLN A 32 5.46 25.24 -25.48
C GLN A 32 5.43 26.19 -24.27
N SER A 33 4.70 25.80 -23.22
CA SER A 33 4.75 26.47 -21.93
C SER A 33 6.08 26.17 -21.24
N ASN A 34 7.02 27.10 -21.32
CA ASN A 34 8.23 27.08 -20.48
C ASN A 34 7.81 27.05 -19.00
N MET A 35 8.06 25.94 -18.32
CA MET A 35 8.01 25.92 -16.86
C MET A 35 9.22 26.66 -16.31
N GLU A 36 8.95 27.85 -15.78
CA GLU A 36 9.94 28.72 -15.14
C GLU A 36 10.44 28.06 -13.84
N LEU A 37 11.74 27.79 -13.76
CA LEU A 37 12.35 27.25 -12.54
C LEU A 37 12.33 28.34 -11.45
N VAL A 38 11.50 28.15 -10.40
CA VAL A 38 11.35 29.16 -9.33
C VAL A 38 12.39 28.94 -8.25
N SER A 39 13.34 29.88 -8.12
CA SER A 39 14.27 29.94 -6.98
C SER A 39 13.85 31.01 -5.98
N GLN A 40 13.75 30.63 -4.70
CA GLN A 40 13.46 31.48 -3.53
C GLN A 40 12.11 32.22 -3.55
N PHE A 41 11.20 31.75 -2.69
CA PHE A 41 10.20 32.62 -2.07
C PHE A 41 10.90 33.45 -0.98
N THR A 42 10.73 34.77 -0.98
CA THR A 42 11.05 35.62 0.17
C THR A 42 9.82 35.74 1.08
N GLU A 43 10.07 35.97 2.38
CA GLU A 43 9.10 35.99 3.49
C GLU A 43 7.81 36.80 3.23
N ASP A 44 6.75 36.47 3.99
CA ASP A 44 5.41 37.06 3.88
C ASP A 44 5.43 38.59 3.86
N ALA A 45 4.99 39.16 2.74
CA ALA A 45 4.94 40.60 2.55
C ALA A 45 3.49 41.09 2.42
N ILE A 46 3.19 42.18 3.12
CA ILE A 46 1.90 42.86 3.08
C ILE A 46 1.92 43.95 2.00
N ALA A 47 0.90 43.98 1.14
CA ALA A 47 0.75 44.97 0.08
C ALA A 47 0.66 46.39 0.65
N LYS A 48 1.60 47.28 0.28
CA LYS A 48 1.63 48.68 0.72
C LYS A 48 0.64 49.58 -0.04
N GLU A 49 0.16 49.10 -1.18
CA GLU A 49 -0.75 49.72 -2.13
C GLU A 49 -1.43 48.62 -2.96
N ASP A 50 -2.53 48.94 -3.65
CA ASP A 50 -3.23 48.00 -4.52
C ASP A 50 -2.37 47.64 -5.75
N ARG A 51 -2.24 46.34 -6.06
CA ARG A 51 -1.38 45.85 -7.15
C ARG A 51 -2.03 44.70 -7.92
N ILE A 52 -1.87 44.65 -9.23
CA ILE A 52 -2.36 43.53 -10.04
C ILE A 52 -1.44 42.31 -9.84
N CYS A 53 -2.04 41.12 -9.66
CA CYS A 53 -1.34 39.86 -9.57
C CYS A 53 -0.62 39.54 -10.90
N GLY A 54 0.71 39.41 -10.85
CA GLY A 54 1.57 39.16 -12.01
C GLY A 54 1.53 37.73 -12.57
N ARG A 55 0.60 36.87 -12.15
CA ARG A 55 0.30 35.62 -12.88
C ARG A 55 -0.52 35.97 -14.13
N PRO A 56 -0.07 35.62 -15.36
CA PRO A 56 -0.75 36.03 -16.60
C PRO A 56 -2.24 35.68 -16.67
N ALA A 57 -2.67 34.59 -16.03
CA ALA A 57 -4.06 34.14 -16.02
C ALA A 57 -4.89 34.60 -14.80
N CYS A 58 -4.30 35.33 -13.84
CA CYS A 58 -4.97 35.63 -12.57
C CYS A 58 -5.78 36.93 -12.59
N GLY A 59 -5.24 38.01 -13.17
CA GLY A 59 -5.90 39.32 -13.30
C GLY A 59 -6.33 40.03 -12.00
N SER A 60 -6.20 39.37 -10.85
CA SER A 60 -6.80 39.79 -9.58
C SER A 60 -6.02 40.94 -8.94
N ILE A 61 -6.73 41.85 -8.27
CA ILE A 61 -6.12 42.95 -7.51
C ILE A 61 -5.77 42.46 -6.10
N ILE A 62 -4.49 42.50 -5.77
CA ILE A 62 -3.94 42.38 -4.42
C ILE A 62 -4.18 43.73 -3.74
N LEU A 63 -5.18 43.81 -2.86
CA LEU A 63 -5.51 45.03 -2.12
C LEU A 63 -4.41 45.40 -1.11
N LYS A 64 -4.25 46.70 -0.85
CA LYS A 64 -3.42 47.23 0.23
C LYS A 64 -3.81 46.57 1.56
N GLY A 65 -2.84 46.00 2.26
CA GLY A 65 -3.05 45.22 3.48
C GLY A 65 -3.18 43.71 3.27
N ALA A 66 -3.37 43.23 2.04
CA ALA A 66 -3.39 41.79 1.76
C ALA A 66 -1.98 41.18 1.70
N PRO A 67 -1.80 39.92 2.14
CA PRO A 67 -0.56 39.18 1.97
C PRO A 67 -0.34 38.77 0.51
N TYR A 68 0.93 38.76 0.08
CA TYR A 68 1.33 38.34 -1.26
C TYR A 68 2.69 37.62 -1.25
N HIS A 69 2.98 36.88 -2.32
CA HIS A 69 4.31 36.34 -2.58
C HIS A 69 5.05 37.19 -3.63
N TYR A 70 6.31 37.51 -3.38
CA TYR A 70 7.21 38.06 -4.40
C TYR A 70 7.99 36.91 -5.05
N ILE A 71 7.88 36.81 -6.38
CA ILE A 71 8.65 35.84 -7.17
C ILE A 71 9.75 36.61 -7.89
N ALA A 72 10.99 36.45 -7.43
CA ALA A 72 12.16 36.98 -8.12
C ALA A 72 12.37 36.27 -9.47
N THR A 73 12.85 36.99 -10.48
CA THR A 73 13.23 36.44 -11.78
C THR A 73 14.67 35.91 -11.74
N ILE A 74 14.95 34.80 -12.45
CA ILE A 74 16.31 34.29 -12.63
C ILE A 74 17.26 35.32 -13.26
N VAL A 75 16.73 36.24 -14.07
CA VAL A 75 17.49 37.35 -14.67
C VAL A 75 17.63 38.48 -13.64
N PRO A 76 18.85 38.78 -13.12
CA PRO A 76 19.01 39.75 -12.02
C PRO A 76 18.71 41.21 -12.39
N SER A 77 18.59 41.50 -13.68
CA SER A 77 18.21 42.83 -14.20
C SER A 77 16.72 43.00 -14.44
N GLN A 78 15.90 41.95 -14.25
CA GLN A 78 14.44 42.06 -14.31
C GLN A 78 13.85 42.20 -12.90
N PRO A 79 12.79 43.02 -12.73
CA PRO A 79 12.04 43.04 -11.48
C PRO A 79 11.18 41.78 -11.36
N GLY A 80 11.18 41.16 -10.17
CA GLY A 80 10.26 40.09 -9.83
C GLY A 80 8.79 40.52 -9.81
N ARG A 81 7.89 39.54 -9.78
CA ARG A 81 6.43 39.71 -9.87
C ARG A 81 5.71 39.43 -8.55
N PHE A 82 4.67 40.21 -8.29
CA PHE A 82 3.81 40.12 -7.10
C PHE A 82 2.64 39.18 -7.37
N VAL A 83 2.38 38.23 -6.47
CA VAL A 83 1.41 37.16 -6.71
C VAL A 83 0.45 37.01 -5.53
N PHE A 84 -0.85 37.03 -5.83
CA PHE A 84 -1.92 36.86 -4.86
C PHE A 84 -1.83 35.50 -4.14
N ARG A 85 -1.89 35.50 -2.81
CA ARG A 85 -2.05 34.31 -1.97
C ARG A 85 -3.54 33.97 -1.94
N PRO A 86 -4.00 32.83 -2.51
CA PRO A 86 -5.39 32.42 -2.39
C PRO A 86 -5.74 32.23 -0.91
N SER A 87 -6.82 32.84 -0.44
CA SER A 87 -7.41 32.48 0.85
C SER A 87 -7.97 31.07 0.73
N SER A 88 -7.35 30.11 1.44
CA SER A 88 -7.74 28.69 1.48
C SER A 88 -9.01 28.46 2.31
N ALA A 89 -10.08 29.18 1.97
CA ALA A 89 -11.43 28.88 2.41
C ALA A 89 -12.04 27.77 1.52
N GLN A 90 -11.41 26.59 1.51
CA GLN A 90 -12.08 25.37 1.05
C GLN A 90 -12.77 24.73 2.25
N SER A 91 -14.05 24.43 2.13
CA SER A 91 -14.77 23.63 3.12
C SER A 91 -14.14 22.24 3.23
N LEU A 92 -14.05 21.72 4.46
CA LEU A 92 -13.67 20.32 4.70
C LEU A 92 -14.55 19.38 3.85
N PRO A 93 -14.00 18.29 3.29
CA PRO A 93 -14.77 17.35 2.49
C PRO A 93 -15.83 16.63 3.34
N ASP A 94 -17.03 16.47 2.77
CA ASP A 94 -18.15 15.74 3.40
C ASP A 94 -17.77 14.26 3.64
N PRO A 95 -17.93 13.73 4.88
CA PRO A 95 -17.70 12.31 5.20
C PRO A 95 -18.44 11.32 4.29
N ASN A 96 -19.62 11.68 3.77
CA ASN A 96 -20.36 10.82 2.83
C ASN A 96 -19.61 10.66 1.49
N VAL A 97 -18.92 11.71 1.04
CA VAL A 97 -18.09 11.66 -0.17
C VAL A 97 -16.83 10.84 0.08
N ILE A 98 -16.28 10.85 1.30
CA ILE A 98 -15.19 9.94 1.71
C ILE A 98 -15.63 8.49 1.54
N ARG A 99 -16.76 8.12 2.17
CA ARG A 99 -17.35 6.78 2.09
C ARG A 99 -17.62 6.32 0.65
N GLN A 100 -18.28 7.16 -0.16
CA GLN A 100 -18.56 6.84 -1.57
C GLN A 100 -17.28 6.65 -2.41
N SER A 101 -16.19 7.32 -2.05
CA SER A 101 -14.94 7.28 -2.79
C SER A 101 -14.12 6.04 -2.51
N VAL A 102 -14.03 5.65 -1.24
CA VAL A 102 -13.47 4.36 -0.83
C VAL A 102 -14.21 3.21 -1.56
N ASN A 103 -15.54 3.27 -1.57
CA ASN A 103 -16.38 2.21 -2.16
C ASN A 103 -16.22 2.09 -3.69
N ALA A 104 -15.96 3.17 -4.41
CA ALA A 104 -15.83 3.14 -5.87
C ALA A 104 -14.44 2.68 -6.37
N ALA A 105 -13.38 2.89 -5.58
CA ALA A 105 -12.04 2.34 -5.88
C ALA A 105 -12.06 0.81 -6.03
N GLN A 106 -12.87 0.17 -5.18
CA GLN A 106 -12.90 -1.27 -4.98
C GLN A 106 -13.60 -2.02 -6.13
N ARG A 107 -14.60 -1.39 -6.78
CA ARG A 107 -15.36 -2.01 -7.89
C ARG A 107 -14.57 -2.18 -9.20
N ARG A 108 -13.29 -1.77 -9.25
CA ARG A 108 -12.46 -1.78 -10.47
C ARG A 108 -11.26 -2.73 -10.46
N SER A 109 -10.93 -3.34 -9.32
CA SER A 109 -9.68 -4.11 -9.16
C SER A 109 -9.77 -5.58 -9.59
N THR A 110 -10.94 -6.09 -10.00
CA THR A 110 -11.14 -7.49 -10.38
C THR A 110 -10.80 -7.76 -11.85
N ILE A 111 -9.56 -8.19 -12.12
CA ILE A 111 -9.11 -8.64 -13.46
C ILE A 111 -8.79 -10.15 -13.42
N ASN A 112 -9.41 -10.92 -14.32
CA ASN A 112 -9.21 -12.37 -14.44
C ASN A 112 -8.07 -12.74 -15.41
N PRO A 113 -6.99 -13.43 -14.98
CA PRO A 113 -5.94 -13.94 -15.87
C PRO A 113 -6.11 -15.44 -16.24
N PRO A 114 -5.64 -15.87 -17.43
CA PRO A 114 -5.83 -17.25 -17.92
C PRO A 114 -4.88 -18.29 -17.29
N ARG A 115 -5.31 -19.57 -17.31
CA ARG A 115 -4.60 -20.73 -16.72
C ARG A 115 -3.30 -21.11 -17.44
N VAL A 116 -2.28 -21.51 -16.66
CA VAL A 116 -1.04 -22.15 -17.14
C VAL A 116 -0.70 -23.39 -16.30
N ILE A 117 -0.09 -24.41 -16.92
CA ILE A 117 0.24 -25.73 -16.33
C ILE A 117 1.76 -25.86 -16.12
N PRO A 118 2.26 -26.27 -14.94
CA PRO A 118 3.69 -26.42 -14.69
C PRO A 118 4.21 -27.84 -14.95
N PHE A 119 5.44 -27.94 -15.51
CA PHE A 119 6.25 -29.16 -15.58
C PHE A 119 7.43 -29.09 -14.59
N LEU A 120 7.89 -30.25 -14.11
CA LEU A 120 8.89 -30.39 -13.04
C LEU A 120 10.09 -31.24 -13.46
N SER A 121 11.31 -30.81 -13.12
CA SER A 121 12.53 -31.62 -13.19
C SER A 121 13.53 -31.21 -12.09
N GLN A 122 14.32 -32.18 -11.59
CA GLN A 122 15.31 -32.00 -10.51
C GLN A 122 16.64 -32.67 -10.89
N PRO A 123 17.77 -32.14 -10.38
CA PRO A 123 18.89 -32.98 -9.95
C PRO A 123 19.41 -32.62 -8.53
N SER A 124 20.48 -33.30 -8.08
CA SER A 124 20.67 -33.71 -6.69
C SER A 124 22.04 -33.38 -6.06
N SER A 125 22.16 -33.65 -4.74
CA SER A 125 23.41 -33.90 -3.96
C SER A 125 24.37 -32.70 -3.75
N SER A 126 25.19 -32.57 -2.69
CA SER A 126 25.43 -33.33 -1.44
C SER A 126 26.01 -32.38 -0.35
N ALA A 127 25.98 -32.73 0.94
CA ALA A 127 26.47 -31.88 2.04
C ALA A 127 27.43 -32.60 3.01
N MET A 128 28.34 -31.85 3.65
CA MET A 128 29.28 -32.34 4.68
C MET A 128 29.03 -31.72 6.07
N HIS A 129 29.58 -32.36 7.11
CA HIS A 129 29.31 -32.11 8.54
C HIS A 129 30.46 -31.36 9.25
N MET A 130 30.12 -30.51 10.23
CA MET A 130 31.00 -30.12 11.35
C MET A 130 30.18 -29.90 12.63
N GLY A 131 30.81 -30.13 13.80
CA GLY A 131 30.14 -30.24 15.11
C GLY A 131 29.95 -28.93 15.90
N ARG A 132 29.19 -29.02 17.00
CA ARG A 132 28.92 -27.92 17.96
C ARG A 132 29.59 -28.15 19.32
N LEU A 133 29.91 -27.05 20.01
CA LEU A 133 30.25 -26.98 21.43
C LEU A 133 29.07 -26.42 22.26
N PRO A 134 29.01 -26.65 23.58
CA PRO A 134 27.91 -26.20 24.45
C PRO A 134 28.06 -24.74 24.90
N GLY A 135 26.93 -24.08 25.19
CA GLY A 135 26.86 -22.73 25.78
C GLY A 135 26.82 -22.73 27.32
N PRO A 136 26.99 -21.57 27.96
CA PRO A 136 27.15 -21.44 29.42
C PRO A 136 25.82 -21.29 30.19
N ASP A 137 25.84 -21.69 31.46
CA ASP A 137 24.75 -21.50 32.42
C ASP A 137 24.61 -20.03 32.87
N ILE A 138 23.38 -19.61 33.15
CA ILE A 138 23.03 -18.27 33.67
C ILE A 138 22.44 -18.43 35.07
N ALA A 139 23.01 -17.74 36.06
CA ALA A 139 22.50 -17.71 37.44
C ALA A 139 21.68 -16.44 37.70
N VAL A 140 20.54 -16.58 38.37
CA VAL A 140 19.63 -15.46 38.71
C VAL A 140 19.98 -14.89 40.10
N PRO A 141 20.10 -13.56 40.27
CA PRO A 141 20.45 -12.95 41.56
C PRO A 141 19.38 -13.09 42.66
N LEU A 142 19.84 -13.22 43.91
CA LEU A 142 19.03 -13.39 45.13
C LEU A 142 18.22 -12.14 45.57
N SER A 143 18.20 -11.06 44.79
CA SER A 143 17.53 -9.79 45.13
C SER A 143 16.00 -9.80 45.01
N TRP A 144 15.40 -10.91 44.57
CA TRP A 144 13.96 -11.04 44.30
C TRP A 144 13.11 -11.51 45.49
N GLN A 145 13.68 -11.61 46.71
CA GLN A 145 12.94 -11.98 47.91
C GLN A 145 12.55 -10.75 48.73
N GLN A 146 11.26 -10.40 48.74
CA GLN A 146 10.72 -9.34 49.60
C GLN A 146 10.57 -9.83 51.06
N PRO A 147 10.79 -8.96 52.07
CA PRO A 147 10.61 -9.28 53.48
C PRO A 147 9.12 -9.31 53.89
N PRO A 148 8.76 -10.03 54.98
CA PRO A 148 7.38 -10.15 55.42
C PRO A 148 6.86 -8.84 56.06
N VAL A 149 5.68 -8.40 55.63
CA VAL A 149 5.03 -7.19 56.16
C VAL A 149 4.26 -7.54 57.44
N SER A 150 4.53 -6.82 58.53
CA SER A 150 3.83 -6.97 59.80
C SER A 150 2.57 -6.10 59.86
N SER A 151 1.56 -6.58 60.57
CA SER A 151 0.24 -5.96 60.66
C SER A 151 0.18 -4.85 61.72
N SER A 152 -0.32 -3.67 61.34
CA SER A 152 -1.02 -2.79 62.27
C SER A 152 -2.12 -1.99 61.56
N GLN A 153 -3.24 -1.82 62.24
CA GLN A 153 -4.45 -1.18 61.70
C GLN A 153 -4.43 0.33 61.98
N ASN A 154 -4.91 1.15 61.06
CA ASN A 154 -5.74 2.30 61.42
C ASN A 154 -6.59 2.81 60.24
N ARG A 155 -7.76 3.37 60.56
CA ARG A 155 -8.81 3.77 59.62
C ARG A 155 -8.63 5.20 59.10
N VAL A 156 -8.74 5.39 57.78
CA VAL A 156 -9.06 6.68 57.12
C VAL A 156 -10.02 6.36 55.95
N PRO A 157 -11.01 7.20 55.60
CA PRO A 157 -11.92 6.93 54.49
C PRO A 157 -11.22 7.08 53.13
N GLY A 158 -11.21 6.02 52.32
CA GLY A 158 -10.59 6.00 50.99
C GLY A 158 -11.55 6.41 49.86
N PRO A 159 -11.04 6.87 48.70
CA PRO A 159 -11.84 7.48 47.64
C PRO A 159 -12.56 6.46 46.76
N THR A 160 -13.80 6.80 46.37
CA THR A 160 -14.54 6.11 45.30
C THR A 160 -13.97 6.49 43.93
N GLY A 161 -13.00 5.71 43.44
CA GLY A 161 -12.36 5.91 42.13
C GLY A 161 -12.01 4.63 41.38
N TYR A 162 -12.48 3.46 41.82
CA TYR A 162 -12.16 2.17 41.22
C TYR A 162 -13.34 1.64 40.39
N SER A 163 -13.12 1.46 39.09
CA SER A 163 -14.10 0.90 38.16
C SER A 163 -14.30 -0.62 38.37
N ALA A 164 -15.34 -1.19 37.78
CA ALA A 164 -15.66 -2.61 37.89
C ALA A 164 -14.51 -3.55 37.46
N HIS A 165 -13.65 -3.11 36.53
CA HIS A 165 -12.45 -3.86 36.12
C HIS A 165 -11.44 -4.05 37.26
N HIS A 166 -11.33 -3.11 38.20
CA HIS A 166 -10.39 -3.23 39.32
C HIS A 166 -10.77 -4.34 40.31
N ALA A 167 -12.05 -4.74 40.36
CA ALA A 167 -12.48 -5.91 41.12
C ALA A 167 -12.00 -7.22 40.48
N GLN A 168 -12.00 -7.29 39.15
CA GLN A 168 -11.55 -8.47 38.39
C GLN A 168 -10.02 -8.65 38.42
N TYR A 169 -9.25 -7.56 38.52
CA TYR A 169 -7.78 -7.61 38.56
C TYR A 169 -7.22 -8.58 39.61
N SER A 170 -7.86 -8.69 40.79
CA SER A 170 -7.45 -9.62 41.84
C SER A 170 -7.59 -11.09 41.43
N LEU A 171 -8.70 -11.44 40.76
CA LEU A 171 -9.00 -12.78 40.24
C LEU A 171 -8.14 -13.13 39.02
N GLU A 172 -7.94 -12.18 38.11
CA GLU A 172 -7.04 -12.38 36.98
C GLU A 172 -5.61 -12.61 37.46
N ARG A 173 -5.08 -11.77 38.35
CA ARG A 173 -3.73 -11.93 38.89
C ARG A 173 -3.56 -13.28 39.61
N GLU A 174 -4.58 -13.78 40.31
CA GLU A 174 -4.55 -15.12 40.89
C GLU A 174 -4.57 -16.24 39.82
N ARG A 175 -5.35 -16.07 38.75
CA ARG A 175 -5.36 -16.98 37.58
C ARG A 175 -4.01 -17.00 36.87
N TRP A 176 -3.41 -15.84 36.61
CA TRP A 176 -2.08 -15.71 36.02
C TRP A 176 -0.99 -16.30 36.94
N ALA A 177 -1.05 -16.09 38.25
CA ALA A 177 -0.15 -16.73 39.20
C ALA A 177 -0.30 -18.27 39.19
N LYS A 178 -1.54 -18.79 39.19
CA LYS A 178 -1.80 -20.23 39.06
C LYS A 178 -1.27 -20.82 37.76
N LEU A 179 -1.35 -20.08 36.64
CA LEU A 179 -0.77 -20.48 35.36
C LEU A 179 0.77 -20.41 35.35
N ALA A 180 1.36 -19.41 36.00
CA ALA A 180 2.82 -19.21 36.05
C ALA A 180 3.54 -20.17 37.00
N TYR A 181 2.88 -20.61 38.08
CA TYR A 181 3.41 -21.56 39.06
C TYR A 181 2.93 -23.01 38.85
N ALA A 182 1.97 -23.25 37.96
CA ALA A 182 1.78 -24.59 37.42
C ALA A 182 3.05 -24.98 36.65
N PRO A 183 3.72 -26.10 36.98
CA PRO A 183 4.76 -26.61 36.10
C PRO A 183 4.12 -26.85 34.72
N PRO A 184 4.71 -26.37 33.62
CA PRO A 184 4.17 -26.64 32.29
C PRO A 184 4.01 -28.15 32.14
N PRO A 185 2.92 -28.65 31.51
CA PRO A 185 2.78 -30.07 31.22
C PRO A 185 4.08 -30.54 30.56
N ALA A 186 4.73 -31.56 31.13
CA ALA A 186 6.06 -31.98 30.65
C ALA A 186 6.04 -32.47 29.19
N GLU A 187 4.83 -32.69 28.66
CA GLU A 187 4.53 -33.29 27.37
C GLU A 187 3.49 -32.42 26.64
N THR A 188 3.91 -31.33 25.98
CA THR A 188 3.01 -30.49 25.16
C THR A 188 3.14 -30.74 23.66
N ILE A 189 2.06 -30.44 22.93
CA ILE A 189 1.92 -30.47 21.47
C ILE A 189 1.44 -29.12 20.94
N THR A 190 1.57 -28.93 19.62
CA THR A 190 0.97 -27.79 18.90
C THR A 190 -0.10 -28.31 17.95
N LEU A 191 -1.26 -27.67 17.94
CA LEU A 191 -2.34 -27.92 16.99
C LEU A 191 -2.41 -26.80 15.95
N GLU A 192 -2.70 -27.17 14.71
CA GLU A 192 -3.14 -26.31 13.62
C GLU A 192 -4.55 -26.73 13.26
N ILE A 193 -5.51 -25.83 13.46
CA ILE A 193 -6.94 -26.15 13.38
C ILE A 193 -7.51 -25.36 12.20
N THR A 194 -8.15 -26.02 11.25
CA THR A 194 -8.60 -25.43 9.98
C THR A 194 -10.07 -25.77 9.71
N ALA A 195 -10.85 -24.84 9.15
CA ALA A 195 -12.19 -25.14 8.65
C ALA A 195 -12.12 -25.67 7.21
N VAL A 196 -12.81 -26.77 6.93
CA VAL A 196 -12.92 -27.38 5.61
C VAL A 196 -14.35 -27.86 5.36
N TYR A 197 -14.76 -28.00 4.11
CA TYR A 197 -16.00 -28.72 3.75
C TYR A 197 -15.68 -30.02 3.02
N GLU A 198 -16.61 -30.99 3.06
CA GLU A 198 -16.48 -32.23 2.30
C GLU A 198 -16.62 -31.98 0.80
N GLY A 199 -15.50 -31.97 0.08
CA GLY A 199 -15.51 -31.81 -1.38
C GLY A 199 -16.06 -33.05 -2.09
N ASN A 200 -16.83 -32.83 -3.17
CA ASN A 200 -17.38 -33.89 -4.01
C ASN A 200 -16.33 -34.94 -4.42
N SER A 201 -16.63 -36.21 -4.14
CA SER A 201 -15.72 -37.37 -4.16
C SER A 201 -15.05 -37.72 -5.51
N ARG A 202 -15.34 -36.97 -6.57
CA ARG A 202 -14.76 -37.14 -7.92
C ARG A 202 -13.27 -36.76 -8.00
N LYS A 203 -12.74 -35.99 -7.03
CA LYS A 203 -11.30 -35.67 -6.97
C LYS A 203 -10.55 -36.69 -6.09
N LYS A 204 -9.56 -37.36 -6.68
CA LYS A 204 -8.76 -38.46 -6.10
C LYS A 204 -8.00 -38.17 -4.78
N SER A 205 -8.05 -36.95 -4.23
CA SER A 205 -7.30 -36.58 -3.02
C SER A 205 -8.01 -36.95 -1.72
N GLY A 206 -9.33 -37.13 -1.70
CA GLY A 206 -10.09 -37.54 -0.51
C GLY A 206 -10.00 -36.60 0.70
N ARG A 207 -9.54 -35.36 0.51
CA ARG A 207 -9.39 -34.33 1.54
C ARG A 207 -10.47 -33.27 1.38
N GLY A 208 -10.91 -32.70 2.49
CA GLY A 208 -11.77 -31.52 2.49
C GLY A 208 -11.14 -30.32 1.78
N ILE A 209 -11.98 -29.37 1.41
CA ILE A 209 -11.59 -28.13 0.75
C ILE A 209 -11.64 -27.02 1.81
N ASN A 210 -10.53 -26.27 1.97
CA ASN A 210 -10.48 -25.13 2.88
C ASN A 210 -11.43 -24.03 2.40
N PHE A 211 -12.11 -23.35 3.31
CA PHE A 211 -12.94 -22.18 3.01
C PHE A 211 -12.62 -21.01 3.96
N GLY A 212 -12.86 -19.77 3.50
CA GLY A 212 -12.67 -18.53 4.26
C GLY A 212 -11.27 -18.28 4.83
N ASN A 213 -10.24 -19.02 4.37
CA ASN A 213 -8.89 -19.06 4.98
C ASN A 213 -8.89 -19.31 6.50
N ILE A 214 -9.94 -19.94 7.03
CA ILE A 214 -10.16 -20.07 8.48
C ILE A 214 -9.19 -21.09 9.07
N CYS A 215 -8.10 -20.60 9.65
CA CYS A 215 -7.07 -21.39 10.33
C CYS A 215 -6.67 -20.71 11.65
N GLU A 216 -6.25 -21.49 12.64
CA GLU A 216 -5.69 -21.01 13.90
C GLU A 216 -4.63 -22.00 14.45
N GLY A 217 -3.54 -21.47 15.00
CA GLY A 217 -2.54 -22.27 15.70
C GLY A 217 -2.71 -22.21 17.22
N LYS A 218 -2.83 -23.36 17.89
CA LYS A 218 -2.80 -23.46 19.35
C LYS A 218 -1.52 -24.16 19.80
N LYS A 219 -0.72 -23.51 20.64
CA LYS A 219 0.48 -24.08 21.25
C LYS A 219 0.17 -24.62 22.65
N ASP A 220 1.12 -25.34 23.21
CA ASP A 220 1.16 -25.73 24.63
C ASP A 220 -0.07 -26.54 25.09
N ILE A 221 -0.65 -27.30 24.16
CA ILE A 221 -1.73 -28.24 24.41
C ILE A 221 -1.15 -29.50 25.04
N ASP A 222 -1.78 -30.02 26.09
CA ASP A 222 -1.35 -31.25 26.76
C ASP A 222 -1.45 -32.47 25.81
N ALA A 223 -0.35 -33.21 25.66
CA ALA A 223 -0.30 -34.41 24.82
C ALA A 223 -1.19 -35.55 25.36
N CYS A 224 -1.56 -35.50 26.64
CA CYS A 224 -2.40 -36.49 27.31
C CYS A 224 -3.89 -36.35 26.99
N LEU A 225 -4.32 -35.31 26.26
CA LEU A 225 -5.72 -35.12 25.91
C LEU A 225 -6.25 -36.24 25.00
N ASP A 226 -7.48 -36.65 25.31
CA ASP A 226 -8.24 -37.61 24.51
C ASP A 226 -8.95 -36.94 23.32
N ALA A 227 -9.53 -37.75 22.43
CA ALA A 227 -10.20 -37.25 21.24
C ALA A 227 -11.39 -36.30 21.55
N PRO A 228 -12.28 -36.57 22.53
CA PRO A 228 -13.31 -35.62 22.96
C PRO A 228 -12.76 -34.26 23.40
N SER A 229 -11.67 -34.23 24.17
CA SER A 229 -11.04 -32.98 24.62
C SER A 229 -10.44 -32.19 23.45
N LEU A 230 -9.85 -32.88 22.45
CA LEU A 230 -9.34 -32.26 21.23
C LEU A 230 -10.46 -31.74 20.32
N ILE A 231 -11.61 -32.42 20.27
CA ILE A 231 -12.82 -31.95 19.57
C ILE A 231 -13.30 -30.63 20.18
N ALA A 232 -13.40 -30.55 21.51
CA ALA A 232 -13.80 -29.33 22.21
C ALA A 232 -12.87 -28.15 21.88
N ILE A 233 -11.55 -28.35 21.98
CA ILE A 233 -10.55 -27.33 21.62
C ILE A 233 -10.69 -26.89 20.16
N ALA A 234 -10.97 -27.82 19.23
CA ALA A 234 -11.15 -27.49 17.82
C ALA A 234 -12.40 -26.63 17.57
N PHE A 235 -13.54 -26.99 18.18
CA PHE A 235 -14.76 -26.19 18.06
C PHE A 235 -14.63 -24.82 18.75
N ASP A 236 -14.16 -24.76 19.99
CA ASP A 236 -13.97 -23.48 20.72
C ASP A 236 -13.06 -22.52 19.96
N THR A 237 -12.10 -23.05 19.19
CA THR A 237 -11.15 -22.25 18.41
C THR A 237 -11.70 -21.77 17.06
N ILE A 238 -12.41 -22.62 16.33
CA ILE A 238 -12.75 -22.38 14.92
C ILE A 238 -14.23 -22.10 14.69
N LEU A 239 -15.13 -22.62 15.52
CA LEU A 239 -16.57 -22.45 15.33
C LEU A 239 -17.03 -20.98 15.33
N PRO A 240 -16.55 -20.09 16.22
CA PRO A 240 -16.88 -18.66 16.14
C PRO A 240 -16.48 -18.01 14.81
N LYS A 241 -15.36 -18.46 14.21
CA LYS A 241 -14.90 -17.97 12.90
C LYS A 241 -15.80 -18.46 11.75
N ILE A 242 -16.25 -19.72 11.77
CA ILE A 242 -17.19 -20.26 10.77
C ILE A 242 -18.54 -19.52 10.85
N LEU A 243 -19.07 -19.30 12.07
CA LEU A 243 -20.32 -18.57 12.29
C LEU A 243 -20.21 -17.09 11.87
N THR A 244 -19.03 -16.49 11.97
CA THR A 244 -18.76 -15.13 11.49
C THR A 244 -18.62 -15.07 9.97
N PHE A 245 -18.00 -16.09 9.36
CA PHE A 245 -17.82 -16.19 7.91
C PHE A 245 -19.16 -16.31 7.18
N GLY A 246 -19.99 -17.29 7.55
CA GLY A 246 -21.35 -17.43 6.99
C GLY A 246 -22.40 -16.69 7.82
N ARG A 247 -22.18 -15.40 8.10
CA ARG A 247 -23.07 -14.60 8.97
C ARG A 247 -24.45 -14.46 8.35
N GLY A 248 -25.47 -15.05 9.00
CA GLY A 248 -26.86 -15.07 8.53
C GLY A 248 -27.31 -16.47 8.10
N PHE A 249 -26.38 -17.33 7.70
CA PHE A 249 -26.69 -18.74 7.40
C PHE A 249 -26.85 -19.56 8.69
N PRO A 250 -27.92 -20.37 8.83
CA PRO A 250 -28.20 -21.15 10.04
C PRO A 250 -27.36 -22.44 10.10
N TRP A 251 -26.07 -22.31 10.45
CA TRP A 251 -25.18 -23.47 10.56
C TRP A 251 -25.66 -24.51 11.61
N ARG A 252 -25.98 -25.73 11.16
CA ARG A 252 -26.15 -26.94 11.96
C ARG A 252 -24.81 -27.45 12.52
N THR A 253 -24.25 -26.72 13.46
CA THR A 253 -22.91 -26.97 14.04
C THR A 253 -22.72 -28.36 14.65
N HIS A 254 -23.82 -29.03 15.03
CA HIS A 254 -23.82 -30.40 15.56
C HIS A 254 -23.61 -31.49 14.49
N GLU A 255 -23.72 -31.16 13.20
CA GLU A 255 -23.38 -32.06 12.09
C GLU A 255 -21.89 -31.97 11.69
N PHE A 256 -21.15 -30.98 12.22
CA PHE A 256 -19.73 -30.84 11.95
C PHE A 256 -18.95 -31.97 12.63
N VAL A 257 -17.93 -32.49 11.94
CA VAL A 257 -17.02 -33.52 12.50
C VAL A 257 -15.58 -33.02 12.54
N VAL A 258 -14.81 -33.43 13.55
CA VAL A 258 -13.38 -33.08 13.63
C VAL A 258 -12.55 -34.25 13.13
N ARG A 259 -11.74 -34.02 12.09
CA ARG A 259 -10.85 -35.02 11.51
C ARG A 259 -9.38 -34.65 11.66
N ASP A 260 -8.50 -35.63 11.82
CA ASP A 260 -7.05 -35.39 11.79
C ASP A 260 -6.48 -35.34 10.36
N ALA A 261 -5.16 -35.09 10.25
CA ALA A 261 -4.44 -35.06 8.97
C ALA A 261 -4.47 -36.37 8.15
N ALA A 262 -4.85 -37.50 8.76
CA ALA A 262 -5.08 -38.78 8.09
C ALA A 262 -6.57 -39.00 7.71
N TRP A 263 -7.41 -37.97 7.92
CA TRP A 263 -8.85 -37.96 7.68
C TRP A 263 -9.64 -38.91 8.59
N VAL A 264 -9.08 -39.23 9.76
CA VAL A 264 -9.74 -40.05 10.79
C VAL A 264 -10.70 -39.18 11.60
N ASP A 265 -11.94 -39.63 11.78
CA ASP A 265 -12.96 -38.95 12.58
C ASP A 265 -12.74 -39.18 14.08
N LEU A 266 -12.45 -38.10 14.81
CA LEU A 266 -12.15 -38.17 16.24
C LEU A 266 -13.36 -38.59 17.09
N SER A 267 -14.60 -38.44 16.59
CA SER A 267 -15.81 -38.79 17.36
C SER A 267 -15.96 -40.30 17.59
N GLY A 268 -15.33 -41.13 16.73
CA GLY A 268 -15.32 -42.58 16.87
C GLY A 268 -14.29 -43.14 17.85
N HIS A 269 -13.47 -42.29 18.48
CA HIS A 269 -12.40 -42.73 19.38
C HIS A 269 -12.87 -42.86 20.83
N LEU A 270 -12.29 -43.85 21.52
CA LEU A 270 -12.59 -44.09 22.94
C LEU A 270 -12.15 -42.88 23.80
N PRO A 271 -12.99 -42.42 24.76
CA PRO A 271 -12.59 -41.41 25.73
C PRO A 271 -11.48 -41.94 26.65
N ALA A 272 -10.79 -41.03 27.33
CA ALA A 272 -9.69 -41.28 28.27
C ALA A 272 -8.44 -41.98 27.69
N ILE A 273 -8.30 -42.11 26.37
CA ILE A 273 -7.06 -42.53 25.71
C ILE A 273 -6.40 -41.32 25.03
N PRO A 274 -5.16 -40.93 25.40
CA PRO A 274 -4.43 -39.85 24.75
C PRO A 274 -4.27 -40.06 23.24
N TYR A 275 -4.82 -39.15 22.42
CA TYR A 275 -4.92 -39.37 20.98
C TYR A 275 -3.57 -39.25 20.26
N PHE A 276 -2.78 -38.21 20.59
CA PHE A 276 -1.51 -37.92 19.92
C PHE A 276 -0.26 -38.38 20.68
N LEU A 277 -0.36 -38.72 21.98
CA LEU A 277 0.79 -39.03 22.84
C LEU A 277 1.72 -40.11 22.27
N ALA A 278 1.16 -41.23 21.80
CA ALA A 278 1.93 -42.33 21.22
C ALA A 278 2.74 -41.89 19.98
N GLN A 279 2.30 -40.86 19.26
CA GLN A 279 3.02 -40.28 18.13
C GLN A 279 4.18 -39.38 18.58
N CYS A 280 4.10 -38.78 19.77
CA CYS A 280 5.16 -37.96 20.35
C CYS A 280 6.28 -38.77 21.01
N LEU A 281 6.02 -40.00 21.43
CA LEU A 281 7.02 -40.90 22.01
C LEU A 281 7.96 -41.46 20.93
N VAL A 282 9.22 -41.04 20.94
CA VAL A 282 10.25 -41.49 19.99
C VAL A 282 11.25 -42.41 20.68
N GLN A 283 11.42 -43.64 20.17
CA GLN A 283 12.46 -44.56 20.65
C GLN A 283 13.86 -44.03 20.30
N SER A 284 14.77 -44.05 21.27
CA SER A 284 16.16 -43.65 21.08
C SER A 284 16.93 -44.67 20.24
N ARG A 285 17.50 -44.23 19.11
CA ARG A 285 18.39 -45.07 18.27
C ARG A 285 19.62 -45.61 19.01
N ARG A 286 20.06 -44.96 20.09
CA ARG A 286 21.21 -45.40 20.90
C ARG A 286 20.81 -46.33 22.04
N ALA A 287 19.55 -46.33 22.45
CA ALA A 287 19.03 -47.11 23.56
C ALA A 287 17.57 -47.51 23.25
N PRO A 288 17.31 -48.63 22.56
CA PRO A 288 15.98 -48.97 22.07
C PRO A 288 14.94 -49.21 23.19
N LYS A 289 15.38 -49.36 24.45
CA LYS A 289 14.50 -49.42 25.63
C LYS A 289 14.09 -48.05 26.19
N THR A 290 14.64 -46.95 25.66
CA THR A 290 14.37 -45.59 26.14
C THR A 290 13.52 -44.83 25.13
N THR A 291 12.28 -44.54 25.51
CA THR A 291 11.41 -43.58 24.81
C THR A 291 11.67 -42.17 25.33
N THR A 292 11.77 -41.21 24.43
CA THR A 292 11.77 -39.78 24.78
C THR A 292 10.57 -39.09 24.15
N PHE A 293 9.86 -38.28 24.94
CA PHE A 293 8.82 -37.42 24.40
C PHE A 293 9.45 -36.36 23.47
N LYS A 294 8.74 -36.05 22.38
CA LYS A 294 9.03 -34.92 21.51
C LYS A 294 7.75 -34.19 21.15
N THR A 295 7.69 -32.91 21.50
CA THR A 295 6.68 -31.98 21.02
C THR A 295 6.59 -32.04 19.49
N LYS A 296 5.36 -32.16 18.99
CA LYS A 296 5.05 -32.21 17.57
C LYS A 296 3.92 -31.23 17.24
N LYS A 297 3.86 -30.85 15.97
CA LYS A 297 2.72 -30.15 15.38
C LYS A 297 1.79 -31.20 14.76
N PHE A 298 0.50 -31.13 15.08
CA PHE A 298 -0.57 -31.92 14.47
C PHE A 298 -1.58 -30.97 13.82
N SER A 299 -2.34 -31.48 12.85
CA SER A 299 -3.41 -30.72 12.19
C SER A 299 -4.76 -31.38 12.46
N LEU A 300 -5.73 -30.57 12.87
CA LEU A 300 -7.14 -30.93 13.02
C LEU A 300 -7.97 -30.11 12.03
N MET A 301 -9.01 -30.72 11.48
CA MET A 301 -9.90 -30.10 10.51
C MET A 301 -11.33 -30.17 11.04
N VAL A 302 -11.97 -29.02 11.21
CA VAL A 302 -13.40 -28.93 11.47
C VAL A 302 -14.10 -29.02 10.12
N VAL A 303 -14.79 -30.14 9.90
CA VAL A 303 -15.37 -30.52 8.61
C VAL A 303 -16.86 -30.19 8.58
N VAL A 304 -17.25 -29.32 7.66
CA VAL A 304 -18.65 -29.04 7.29
C VAL A 304 -19.14 -30.14 6.34
N PRO A 305 -20.30 -30.77 6.59
CA PRO A 305 -20.91 -31.75 5.68
C PRO A 305 -21.17 -31.20 4.28
N ALA A 306 -20.99 -32.03 3.25
CA ALA A 306 -21.18 -31.61 1.85
C ALA A 306 -22.57 -31.02 1.58
N ALA A 307 -23.62 -31.65 2.11
CA ALA A 307 -25.01 -31.19 1.92
C ALA A 307 -25.23 -29.79 2.48
N GLN A 308 -24.71 -29.53 3.68
CA GLN A 308 -24.83 -28.24 4.34
C GLN A 308 -23.98 -27.15 3.66
N TRP A 309 -22.84 -27.52 3.07
CA TRP A 309 -22.07 -26.59 2.25
C TRP A 309 -22.83 -26.19 0.97
N SER A 310 -23.50 -27.13 0.30
CA SER A 310 -24.35 -26.80 -0.85
C SER A 310 -25.55 -25.91 -0.46
N GLU A 311 -26.19 -26.15 0.69
CA GLU A 311 -27.22 -25.24 1.21
C GLU A 311 -26.70 -23.82 1.47
N TYR A 312 -25.43 -23.68 1.86
CA TYR A 312 -24.76 -22.38 2.05
C TYR A 312 -24.48 -21.69 0.72
N GLU A 313 -24.02 -22.42 -0.29
CA GLU A 313 -23.84 -21.90 -1.67
C GLU A 313 -25.19 -21.43 -2.24
N GLU A 314 -26.27 -22.22 -2.13
CA GLU A 314 -27.64 -21.84 -2.52
C GLU A 314 -28.22 -20.67 -1.71
N TRP A 315 -27.73 -20.44 -0.48
CA TRP A 315 -28.14 -19.28 0.34
C TRP A 315 -27.41 -18.00 -0.07
N LEU A 316 -26.11 -18.09 -0.41
CA LEU A 316 -25.34 -16.97 -0.95
C LEU A 316 -25.96 -16.49 -2.27
N GLU A 317 -26.18 -17.40 -3.23
CA GLU A 317 -26.75 -17.07 -4.55
C GLU A 317 -28.09 -16.33 -4.42
N ARG A 318 -28.99 -16.79 -3.55
CA ARG A 318 -30.27 -16.10 -3.28
C ARG A 318 -30.11 -14.75 -2.60
N THR A 319 -29.12 -14.60 -1.71
CA THR A 319 -28.86 -13.33 -1.02
C THR A 319 -28.33 -12.29 -2.02
N GLU A 320 -27.42 -12.68 -2.92
CA GLU A 320 -26.94 -11.83 -4.02
C GLU A 320 -28.07 -11.43 -5.00
N GLU A 321 -28.98 -12.35 -5.32
CA GLU A 321 -30.18 -12.05 -6.13
C GLU A 321 -31.13 -11.06 -5.43
N GLU A 322 -31.41 -11.25 -4.13
CA GLU A 322 -32.26 -10.35 -3.34
C GLU A 322 -31.63 -8.95 -3.19
N GLU A 323 -30.32 -8.86 -2.93
CA GLU A 323 -29.59 -7.58 -2.88
C GLU A 323 -29.58 -6.87 -4.24
N THR A 324 -29.37 -7.62 -5.34
CA THR A 324 -29.42 -7.09 -6.71
C THR A 324 -30.82 -6.56 -7.04
N LEU A 325 -31.88 -7.29 -6.68
CA LEU A 325 -33.26 -6.84 -6.85
C LEU A 325 -33.56 -5.59 -5.99
N HIS A 326 -33.02 -5.55 -4.77
CA HIS A 326 -33.16 -4.39 -3.88
C HIS A 326 -32.45 -3.14 -4.46
N GLU A 327 -31.22 -3.26 -4.95
CA GLU A 327 -30.53 -2.19 -5.68
C GLU A 327 -31.35 -1.70 -6.89
N GLN A 328 -31.91 -2.62 -7.70
CA GLN A 328 -32.74 -2.26 -8.85
C GLN A 328 -34.02 -1.51 -8.45
N LEU A 329 -34.69 -1.95 -7.37
CA LEU A 329 -35.87 -1.27 -6.82
C LEU A 329 -35.52 0.11 -6.24
N GLN A 330 -34.37 0.26 -5.57
CA GLN A 330 -33.88 1.58 -5.12
C GLN A 330 -33.60 2.51 -6.30
N ARG A 331 -32.92 2.05 -7.36
CA ARG A 331 -32.68 2.85 -8.57
C ARG A 331 -33.98 3.29 -9.25
N ARG A 332 -34.96 2.37 -9.38
CA ARG A 332 -36.29 2.71 -9.94
C ARG A 332 -37.02 3.76 -9.10
N ARG A 333 -36.92 3.70 -7.77
CA ARG A 333 -37.50 4.73 -6.89
C ARG A 333 -36.84 6.09 -7.05
N SER A 334 -35.50 6.13 -7.11
CA SER A 334 -34.75 7.39 -7.32
C SER A 334 -35.17 8.10 -8.62
N ILE A 335 -35.26 7.36 -9.73
CA ILE A 335 -35.67 7.91 -11.03
C ILE A 335 -37.10 8.48 -10.97
N HIS A 336 -38.01 7.87 -10.20
CA HIS A 336 -39.39 8.33 -10.11
C HIS A 336 -39.53 9.61 -9.28
N THR A 337 -38.70 9.80 -8.24
CA THR A 337 -38.65 11.07 -7.49
C THR A 337 -38.06 12.21 -8.32
N ASP A 338 -37.07 11.95 -9.18
CA ASP A 338 -36.46 12.98 -10.04
C ASP A 338 -37.41 13.48 -11.16
N ILE A 339 -38.50 12.76 -11.44
CA ILE A 339 -39.52 13.13 -12.43
C ILE A 339 -40.65 13.97 -11.81
N GLU A 340 -41.00 13.73 -10.54
CA GLU A 340 -42.10 14.47 -9.87
C GLU A 340 -41.69 15.88 -9.39
N ASP A 341 -40.39 16.16 -9.24
CA ASP A 341 -39.86 17.50 -8.93
C ASP A 341 -39.64 18.40 -10.18
N GLN A 342 -40.02 17.95 -11.38
CA GLN A 342 -40.09 18.82 -12.56
C GLN A 342 -41.39 19.62 -12.58
N ASP A 343 -41.29 20.89 -12.18
CA ASP A 343 -42.38 21.88 -12.11
C ASP A 343 -43.27 21.88 -13.39
N PRO A 344 -44.55 21.47 -13.29
CA PRO A 344 -45.44 21.39 -14.46
C PRO A 344 -45.94 22.76 -14.96
N HIS A 345 -45.55 23.88 -14.35
CA HIS A 345 -46.02 25.22 -14.72
C HIS A 345 -45.23 25.92 -15.84
N ALA A 346 -44.94 25.24 -16.96
CA ALA A 346 -44.21 25.87 -18.08
C ALA A 346 -44.56 25.44 -19.52
N ALA A 347 -45.80 25.03 -19.83
CA ALA A 347 -46.29 25.03 -21.22
C ALA A 347 -47.82 25.03 -21.32
N GLY A 348 -48.42 26.22 -21.51
CA GLY A 348 -49.79 26.34 -22.01
C GLY A 348 -49.78 26.52 -23.52
N THR A 349 -50.18 25.48 -24.26
CA THR A 349 -50.61 25.60 -25.66
C THR A 349 -51.78 24.65 -25.88
N ASP A 350 -52.91 25.20 -26.29
CA ASP A 350 -54.09 24.47 -26.74
C ASP A 350 -53.73 23.54 -27.93
N LEU A 351 -54.43 22.40 -28.02
CA LEU A 351 -55.03 21.92 -29.28
C LEU A 351 -56.01 20.76 -29.01
N ASP A 352 -57.13 20.80 -29.72
CA ASP A 352 -58.28 19.91 -29.56
C ASP A 352 -58.08 18.50 -30.16
N ASP A 353 -59.07 17.63 -29.86
CA ASP A 353 -59.50 16.46 -30.63
C ASP A 353 -58.44 15.44 -31.11
N TYR A 354 -58.43 14.25 -30.50
CA TYR A 354 -58.88 13.04 -31.23
C TYR A 354 -59.29 11.88 -30.32
N GLU A 355 -60.07 10.96 -30.89
CA GLU A 355 -60.78 9.89 -30.19
C GLU A 355 -59.92 8.67 -29.80
N ASP A 356 -60.35 7.99 -28.74
CA ASP A 356 -60.01 6.60 -28.38
C ASP A 356 -60.39 5.65 -29.54
N PRO A 357 -59.57 4.62 -29.86
CA PRO A 357 -60.04 3.29 -29.47
C PRO A 357 -58.97 2.26 -29.07
N ASP A 358 -59.21 1.64 -27.93
CA ASP A 358 -59.32 0.19 -27.63
C ASP A 358 -58.16 -0.78 -28.06
N PRO A 359 -57.68 -1.68 -27.17
CA PRO A 359 -56.40 -2.37 -27.36
C PRO A 359 -56.52 -3.80 -27.91
N PHE A 360 -55.75 -4.15 -28.95
CA PHE A 360 -55.51 -5.57 -29.30
C PHE A 360 -54.20 -5.82 -30.06
N ALA A 361 -53.75 -7.09 -29.97
CA ALA A 361 -52.73 -7.77 -30.77
C ALA A 361 -51.25 -7.42 -30.52
N ALA A 362 -50.58 -8.32 -29.79
CA ALA A 362 -49.13 -8.50 -29.85
C ALA A 362 -48.77 -9.56 -30.91
N GLN A 363 -47.89 -9.21 -31.85
CA GLN A 363 -47.07 -10.09 -32.69
C GLN A 363 -45.72 -9.35 -32.82
N LEU A 364 -44.56 -9.87 -32.39
CA LEU A 364 -43.82 -11.05 -32.89
C LEU A 364 -43.70 -11.07 -34.41
N GLU A 365 -42.69 -10.36 -34.92
CA GLU A 365 -41.97 -10.77 -36.14
C GLU A 365 -40.46 -10.75 -35.85
N GLU A 366 -39.79 -11.79 -36.35
CA GLU A 366 -38.34 -11.94 -36.41
C GLU A 366 -37.88 -11.38 -37.76
N ASP A 367 -36.78 -10.62 -37.81
CA ASP A 367 -36.14 -10.25 -39.09
C ASP A 367 -34.66 -10.61 -39.06
N ASP A 368 -34.28 -11.52 -39.97
CA ASP A 368 -32.90 -11.82 -40.37
C ASP A 368 -32.33 -10.66 -41.21
N ASP A 369 -31.08 -10.26 -40.98
CA ASP A 369 -30.38 -9.36 -41.92
C ASP A 369 -28.90 -9.77 -42.14
N PRO A 370 -28.54 -10.32 -43.33
CA PRO A 370 -27.19 -10.83 -43.59
C PRO A 370 -26.41 -9.98 -44.63
N PHE A 371 -25.57 -9.05 -44.14
CA PHE A 371 -24.51 -8.40 -44.94
C PHE A 371 -23.21 -8.31 -44.11
N GLY A 372 -22.03 -8.74 -44.55
CA GLY A 372 -21.64 -9.19 -45.89
C GLY A 372 -21.06 -8.05 -46.73
N ASN A 373 -19.79 -7.69 -46.49
CA ASN A 373 -18.99 -6.94 -47.46
C ASN A 373 -17.48 -7.15 -47.24
N ASP A 374 -16.83 -7.68 -48.28
CA ASP A 374 -15.38 -7.75 -48.42
C ASP A 374 -14.78 -6.36 -48.70
N MET A 375 -13.54 -6.12 -48.23
CA MET A 375 -12.70 -5.08 -48.84
C MET A 375 -11.20 -5.42 -48.70
N GLU A 376 -10.58 -5.82 -49.81
CA GLU A 376 -9.13 -6.06 -49.97
C GLU A 376 -8.54 -5.12 -51.04
N PRO A 377 -7.20 -4.87 -51.09
CA PRO A 377 -6.66 -3.56 -51.53
C PRO A 377 -5.75 -3.58 -52.78
N LEU A 378 -5.65 -2.42 -53.47
CA LEU A 378 -4.68 -2.05 -54.53
C LEU A 378 -4.56 -0.50 -54.55
N TYR A 379 -3.52 0.23 -54.97
CA TYR A 379 -2.11 0.04 -55.41
C TYR A 379 -1.37 1.36 -55.02
N SER A 380 -0.16 1.40 -54.44
CA SER A 380 1.20 1.17 -54.98
C SER A 380 1.87 2.34 -55.73
N LEU A 381 3.21 2.45 -55.59
CA LEU A 381 4.21 3.29 -56.30
C LEU A 381 4.31 4.79 -55.88
N SER A 382 5.49 5.45 -55.84
CA SER A 382 6.81 5.08 -56.37
C SER A 382 8.06 5.60 -55.61
N THR A 383 9.16 4.89 -55.88
CA THR A 383 10.60 5.05 -55.58
C THR A 383 11.27 6.41 -55.85
N ALA A 384 12.24 6.82 -55.01
CA ALA A 384 13.46 7.51 -55.47
C ALA A 384 14.66 7.37 -54.50
N MET A 385 15.84 7.05 -55.02
CA MET A 385 17.14 7.09 -54.29
C MET A 385 17.69 8.52 -54.18
N ARG A 386 18.57 8.80 -53.18
CA ARG A 386 19.93 9.36 -53.44
C ARG A 386 20.87 9.53 -52.23
N THR A 387 22.02 8.85 -52.35
CA THR A 387 23.42 9.30 -52.09
C THR A 387 23.82 10.04 -50.81
N SER A 388 24.80 9.45 -50.13
CA SER A 388 25.72 10.08 -49.17
C SER A 388 26.43 11.31 -49.71
N ALA A 389 26.67 12.31 -48.85
CA ALA A 389 27.61 13.41 -49.13
C ALA A 389 28.42 13.78 -47.87
N LYS A 390 29.75 13.62 -47.95
CA LYS A 390 30.70 14.27 -47.04
C LYS A 390 30.55 15.80 -47.18
N ARG A 391 30.58 16.55 -46.08
CA ARG A 391 30.96 17.97 -46.11
C ARG A 391 32.08 18.26 -45.13
N ALA A 392 32.96 19.16 -45.58
CA ALA A 392 34.27 19.40 -44.99
C ALA A 392 34.26 20.53 -43.96
N HIS A 393 35.30 20.57 -43.13
CA HIS A 393 35.63 21.70 -42.27
C HIS A 393 35.75 23.00 -43.09
N VAL A 394 34.91 23.99 -42.78
CA VAL A 394 35.09 25.37 -43.25
C VAL A 394 35.69 26.19 -42.12
N ARG A 395 36.87 26.77 -42.35
CA ARG A 395 37.48 27.77 -41.47
C ARG A 395 36.79 29.12 -41.68
N GLY A 396 36.07 29.59 -40.66
CA GLY A 396 35.65 31.00 -40.58
C GLY A 396 36.78 31.86 -39.99
N LYS A 397 37.23 32.87 -40.74
CA LYS A 397 37.95 34.03 -40.18
C LYS A 397 36.91 35.04 -39.67
N SER A 398 37.25 35.77 -38.61
CA SER A 398 36.62 37.06 -38.29
C SER A 398 37.63 37.96 -37.58
N ASP A 399 37.50 39.27 -37.81
CA ASP A 399 38.64 40.19 -37.81
C ASP A 399 39.01 40.82 -36.47
N SER A 400 40.30 41.18 -36.38
CA SER A 400 40.91 41.89 -35.27
C SER A 400 40.67 43.39 -35.34
N THR A 401 40.15 44.00 -34.27
CA THR A 401 40.23 45.46 -34.04
C THR A 401 41.09 45.77 -32.81
N SER A 402 42.20 46.46 -33.10
CA SER A 402 43.15 47.11 -32.22
C SER A 402 42.62 47.58 -30.85
N SER A 403 43.26 47.12 -29.77
CA SER A 403 43.60 47.99 -28.63
C SER A 403 44.92 47.59 -27.96
N THR A 404 45.49 48.52 -27.21
CA THR A 404 46.93 48.65 -26.89
C THR A 404 47.58 47.52 -26.08
N VAL A 405 48.86 47.26 -26.41
CA VAL A 405 49.70 46.23 -25.78
C VAL A 405 50.19 46.67 -24.39
N SER A 406 50.03 45.78 -23.41
CA SER A 406 50.91 45.69 -22.24
C SER A 406 51.45 44.25 -22.15
N PRO A 407 52.73 44.04 -21.78
CA PRO A 407 53.35 42.73 -21.86
C PRO A 407 52.67 41.71 -20.92
N PRO A 408 52.43 40.46 -21.37
CA PRO A 408 51.76 39.47 -20.55
C PRO A 408 52.62 39.11 -19.34
N ARG A 409 52.03 39.23 -18.14
CA ARG A 409 52.65 38.73 -16.91
C ARG A 409 52.99 37.25 -17.09
N LYS A 410 54.21 36.86 -16.70
CA LYS A 410 54.69 35.47 -16.73
C LYS A 410 53.59 34.54 -16.18
N LYS A 411 53.08 33.64 -17.03
CA LYS A 411 52.32 32.49 -16.52
C LYS A 411 53.25 31.78 -15.54
N LEU A 412 52.83 31.68 -14.28
CA LEU A 412 53.50 30.81 -13.31
C LEU A 412 53.55 29.42 -13.94
N ALA A 413 54.76 28.92 -14.22
CA ALA A 413 54.92 27.56 -14.67
C ALA A 413 54.27 26.68 -13.59
N HIS A 414 53.31 25.84 -13.99
CA HIS A 414 52.81 24.81 -13.09
C HIS A 414 54.00 23.96 -12.70
N VAL A 415 54.48 24.14 -11.47
CA VAL A 415 55.60 23.38 -10.92
C VAL A 415 55.16 21.93 -10.94
N PHE A 416 55.77 21.14 -11.81
CA PHE A 416 55.53 19.71 -11.91
C PHE A 416 56.02 19.07 -10.61
N ARG A 417 55.11 18.96 -9.63
CA ARG A 417 55.35 18.19 -8.42
C ARG A 417 55.24 16.73 -8.81
N LEU A 418 56.31 15.97 -8.61
CA LEU A 418 56.18 14.52 -8.61
C LEU A 418 55.16 14.14 -7.52
N PRO A 419 54.27 13.16 -7.78
CA PRO A 419 53.40 12.63 -6.73
C PRO A 419 54.26 12.10 -5.60
N ASP A 420 53.74 12.15 -4.36
CA ASP A 420 54.46 11.57 -3.25
C ASP A 420 54.71 10.07 -3.49
N ARG A 421 55.88 9.60 -3.04
CA ARG A 421 56.35 8.25 -3.35
C ARG A 421 55.54 7.20 -2.61
N ASP A 422 55.08 7.48 -1.39
CA ASP A 422 54.28 6.55 -0.63
C ASP A 422 52.80 6.62 -1.06
N ASP A 423 52.26 7.81 -1.40
CA ASP A 423 50.95 7.93 -2.08
C ASP A 423 50.90 7.11 -3.38
N LEU A 424 51.92 7.24 -4.25
CA LEU A 424 52.00 6.50 -5.50
C LEU A 424 52.14 4.99 -5.27
N LYS A 425 52.88 4.58 -4.24
CA LYS A 425 53.10 3.18 -3.88
C LYS A 425 51.86 2.55 -3.25
N GLU A 426 51.07 3.31 -2.51
CA GLU A 426 49.76 2.89 -2.01
C GLU A 426 48.74 2.79 -3.16
N ALA A 427 48.68 3.80 -4.03
CA ALA A 427 47.85 3.75 -5.24
C ALA A 427 48.21 2.55 -6.15
N LEU A 428 49.50 2.24 -6.32
CA LEU A 428 49.96 1.07 -7.09
C LEU A 428 49.68 -0.27 -6.36
N LYS A 429 49.73 -0.32 -5.03
CA LYS A 429 49.27 -1.51 -4.28
C LYS A 429 47.77 -1.73 -4.46
N ASN A 430 46.98 -0.67 -4.30
CA ASN A 430 45.52 -0.72 -4.34
C ASN A 430 44.97 -0.94 -5.77
N GLY A 431 45.67 -0.42 -6.80
CA GLY A 431 45.30 -0.61 -8.21
C GLY A 431 45.93 -1.84 -8.87
N GLY A 432 47.11 -2.28 -8.40
CA GLY A 432 47.81 -3.47 -8.91
C GLY A 432 47.42 -4.78 -8.24
N SER A 433 46.89 -4.72 -7.00
CA SER A 433 46.19 -5.85 -6.41
C SER A 433 44.80 -5.95 -7.00
N MET A 434 44.66 -6.76 -8.07
CA MET A 434 43.36 -7.32 -8.42
C MET A 434 42.92 -8.23 -7.29
N ASP A 435 42.25 -7.65 -6.29
CA ASP A 435 41.58 -8.38 -5.23
C ASP A 435 40.58 -9.34 -5.89
N ALA A 436 40.91 -10.63 -5.88
CA ALA A 436 40.10 -11.67 -6.50
C ALA A 436 38.71 -11.78 -5.86
N ALA A 437 38.49 -11.18 -4.68
CA ALA A 437 37.17 -11.04 -4.06
C ALA A 437 36.29 -9.94 -4.69
N ARG A 438 36.84 -9.00 -5.48
CA ARG A 438 36.06 -7.97 -6.19
C ARG A 438 35.51 -8.45 -7.55
N ALA A 439 36.26 -9.28 -8.27
CA ALA A 439 35.82 -9.83 -9.57
C ALA A 439 34.44 -10.55 -9.56
N PRO A 440 34.09 -11.39 -8.56
CA PRO A 440 32.81 -12.11 -8.58
C PRO A 440 31.56 -11.23 -8.38
N LYS A 441 31.68 -9.96 -7.96
CA LYS A 441 30.50 -9.10 -7.73
C LYS A 441 29.74 -8.72 -9.01
N VAL A 442 30.37 -8.77 -10.18
CA VAL A 442 29.74 -8.32 -11.44
C VAL A 442 28.72 -9.34 -11.98
N TYR A 443 28.89 -10.63 -11.69
CA TYR A 443 27.98 -11.70 -12.14
C TYR A 443 26.67 -11.81 -11.35
N ASP A 444 26.59 -11.09 -10.24
CA ASP A 444 25.48 -11.12 -9.29
C ASP A 444 24.39 -10.06 -9.58
N LEU A 445 24.68 -9.12 -10.48
CA LEU A 445 23.76 -8.07 -10.88
C LEU A 445 22.78 -8.58 -11.96
N ARG A 446 21.48 -8.39 -11.71
CA ARG A 446 20.43 -8.69 -12.69
C ARG A 446 19.96 -7.38 -13.33
N ASN A 447 20.07 -7.28 -14.65
CA ASN A 447 19.55 -6.14 -15.42
C ASN A 447 18.26 -6.56 -16.11
N GLU A 448 17.22 -5.74 -15.98
CA GLU A 448 15.94 -5.91 -16.65
C GLU A 448 15.59 -4.61 -17.41
N ASP A 449 15.16 -4.72 -18.66
CA ASP A 449 14.38 -3.67 -19.31
C ASP A 449 12.98 -3.63 -18.66
N ILE A 450 12.51 -2.45 -18.30
CA ILE A 450 11.27 -2.26 -17.54
C ILE A 450 10.33 -1.20 -18.15
N GLN A 451 9.05 -1.35 -17.86
CA GLN A 451 8.03 -0.30 -17.90
C GLN A 451 7.72 0.13 -16.46
N PHE A 452 7.89 1.41 -16.16
CA PHE A 452 7.76 2.01 -14.84
C PHE A 452 6.53 2.90 -14.73
N HIS A 453 5.74 2.70 -13.67
CA HIS A 453 4.57 3.50 -13.33
C HIS A 453 4.78 4.11 -11.93
N GLN A 454 5.04 5.42 -11.87
CA GLN A 454 5.24 6.14 -10.60
C GLN A 454 3.92 6.19 -9.80
N ILE A 455 3.98 5.92 -8.50
CA ILE A 455 2.84 6.11 -7.59
C ILE A 455 2.75 7.61 -7.25
N PRO A 456 1.71 8.33 -7.72
CA PRO A 456 1.62 9.77 -7.54
C PRO A 456 1.28 10.12 -6.09
N VAL A 457 1.59 11.35 -5.68
CA VAL A 457 0.94 11.99 -4.52
C VAL A 457 -0.25 12.78 -5.07
N ARG A 458 -1.46 12.59 -4.51
CA ARG A 458 -2.62 13.43 -4.82
C ARG A 458 -3.24 13.99 -3.55
N PRO A 459 -3.75 15.24 -3.54
CA PRO A 459 -4.56 15.74 -2.43
C PRO A 459 -5.77 14.82 -2.20
N LEU A 460 -6.13 14.58 -0.93
CA LEU A 460 -7.28 13.72 -0.61
C LEU A 460 -8.55 14.23 -1.30
N ALA A 461 -8.79 15.54 -1.31
CA ALA A 461 -9.94 16.14 -1.97
C ALA A 461 -10.07 15.77 -3.47
N ASP A 462 -8.96 15.57 -4.19
CA ASP A 462 -8.98 15.21 -5.62
C ASP A 462 -9.28 13.72 -5.84
N ILE A 463 -8.83 12.86 -4.91
CA ILE A 463 -9.20 11.43 -4.86
C ILE A 463 -10.71 11.30 -4.63
N LEU A 464 -11.26 12.12 -3.73
CA LEU A 464 -12.67 12.11 -3.39
C LEU A 464 -13.55 12.59 -4.56
N LYS A 465 -13.17 13.73 -5.18
CA LYS A 465 -13.93 14.36 -6.27
C LYS A 465 -13.87 13.59 -7.59
N THR A 466 -12.74 12.93 -7.91
CA THR A 466 -12.51 12.32 -9.22
C THR A 466 -12.52 10.79 -9.13
N PRO A 467 -13.54 10.07 -9.65
CA PRO A 467 -13.63 8.62 -9.55
C PRO A 467 -12.42 7.84 -10.03
N GLN A 468 -11.73 8.34 -11.07
CA GLN A 468 -10.53 7.77 -11.67
C GLN A 468 -9.28 7.91 -10.78
N HIS A 469 -9.32 8.73 -9.73
CA HIS A 469 -8.23 8.89 -8.77
C HIS A 469 -8.45 8.05 -7.50
N ARG A 470 -9.55 7.29 -7.40
CA ARG A 470 -9.89 6.53 -6.18
C ARG A 470 -9.02 5.28 -5.99
N SER A 471 -8.40 4.80 -7.06
CA SER A 471 -7.45 3.69 -7.06
C SER A 471 -6.16 4.08 -7.79
N PHE A 472 -5.03 3.52 -7.37
CA PHE A 472 -3.83 3.48 -8.21
C PHE A 472 -4.05 2.49 -9.36
N GLU A 473 -4.10 3.00 -10.59
CA GLU A 473 -4.28 2.22 -11.83
C GLU A 473 -2.99 2.28 -12.68
N LEU A 474 -2.61 1.17 -13.33
CA LEU A 474 -1.45 1.13 -14.23
C LEU A 474 -1.79 1.73 -15.59
N ASP A 475 -1.69 3.05 -15.69
CA ASP A 475 -1.83 3.74 -16.96
C ASP A 475 -0.57 3.57 -17.84
N ILE A 476 -0.73 2.86 -18.95
CA ILE A 476 0.31 2.62 -19.96
C ILE A 476 0.75 3.94 -20.61
N SER A 477 -0.15 4.91 -20.81
CA SER A 477 0.16 6.18 -21.46
C SER A 477 1.01 7.10 -20.58
N ASN A 478 0.92 6.97 -19.27
CA ASN A 478 1.71 7.69 -18.26
C ASN A 478 2.89 6.87 -17.72
N SER A 479 3.26 5.77 -18.41
CA SER A 479 4.43 4.96 -18.06
C SER A 479 5.74 5.49 -18.66
N SER A 480 6.85 5.21 -17.99
CA SER A 480 8.21 5.48 -18.50
C SER A 480 8.92 4.16 -18.81
N ILE A 481 9.64 4.09 -19.93
CA ILE A 481 10.51 2.93 -20.21
C ILE A 481 11.88 3.17 -19.57
N GLY A 482 12.53 2.12 -19.10
CA GLY A 482 13.85 2.24 -18.48
C GLY A 482 14.55 0.90 -18.27
N GLN A 483 15.63 0.96 -17.50
CA GLN A 483 16.39 -0.20 -17.04
C GLN A 483 16.47 -0.22 -15.53
N LEU A 484 16.37 -1.43 -14.97
CA LEU A 484 16.50 -1.72 -13.55
C LEU A 484 17.65 -2.71 -13.35
N THR A 485 18.69 -2.28 -12.63
CA THR A 485 19.77 -3.16 -12.15
C THR A 485 19.47 -3.56 -10.71
N ILE A 486 19.52 -4.84 -10.37
CA ILE A 486 19.18 -5.38 -9.04
C ILE A 486 20.38 -6.16 -8.48
N ASP A 487 20.75 -5.92 -7.23
CA ASP A 487 21.73 -6.72 -6.48
C ASP A 487 21.01 -7.92 -5.83
N VAL A 488 20.90 -9.01 -6.59
CA VAL A 488 20.05 -10.18 -6.28
C VAL A 488 20.55 -11.10 -5.15
N PRO A 489 21.86 -11.27 -4.87
CA PRO A 489 22.33 -12.18 -3.83
C PRO A 489 21.69 -11.97 -2.46
N LEU A 490 21.47 -13.07 -1.76
CA LEU A 490 20.95 -13.09 -0.38
C LEU A 490 21.83 -12.30 0.61
N ARG A 491 23.11 -12.08 0.29
CA ARG A 491 24.06 -11.26 1.06
C ARG A 491 23.91 -9.75 0.86
N SER A 492 23.26 -9.33 -0.23
CA SER A 492 23.07 -7.93 -0.62
C SER A 492 21.65 -7.45 -0.29
N MET A 493 20.70 -8.40 -0.23
CA MET A 493 19.34 -8.19 0.25
C MET A 493 19.31 -7.46 1.59
N ILE A 494 18.64 -6.31 1.62
CA ILE A 494 18.59 -5.38 2.75
C ILE A 494 17.65 -5.89 3.84
N GLY A 495 16.59 -6.62 3.47
CA GLY A 495 15.67 -7.21 4.45
C GLY A 495 14.72 -8.27 3.88
N ILE A 496 14.22 -9.12 4.78
CA ILE A 496 13.08 -10.03 4.53
C ILE A 496 11.98 -9.64 5.52
N GLY A 497 10.91 -9.02 5.02
CA GLY A 497 9.69 -8.80 5.79
C GLY A 497 8.85 -10.08 5.95
N ALA A 498 7.62 -9.95 6.43
CA ALA A 498 6.69 -11.07 6.50
C ALA A 498 6.37 -11.65 5.09
N PHE A 499 6.17 -10.76 4.11
CA PHE A 499 5.65 -11.11 2.78
C PHE A 499 6.47 -10.56 1.59
N LYS A 500 7.45 -9.66 1.83
CA LYS A 500 8.27 -9.00 0.81
C LYS A 500 9.77 -9.18 1.09
N THR A 501 10.58 -9.38 0.05
CA THR A 501 12.05 -9.27 0.10
C THR A 501 12.47 -7.91 -0.45
N ALA A 502 13.42 -7.23 0.19
CA ALA A 502 13.95 -5.94 -0.24
C ALA A 502 15.43 -6.07 -0.68
N HIS A 503 15.75 -5.60 -1.88
CA HIS A 503 17.09 -5.61 -2.46
C HIS A 503 17.53 -4.19 -2.86
N PRO A 504 18.84 -3.88 -2.86
CA PRO A 504 19.34 -2.67 -3.50
C PRO A 504 19.24 -2.79 -5.02
N GLY A 505 19.08 -1.66 -5.70
CA GLY A 505 19.15 -1.57 -7.15
C GLY A 505 19.32 -0.15 -7.65
N TRP A 506 19.37 -0.01 -8.98
CA TRP A 506 19.54 1.25 -9.69
C TRP A 506 18.51 1.38 -10.81
N LEU A 507 17.81 2.52 -10.84
CA LEU A 507 16.80 2.86 -11.82
C LEU A 507 17.34 3.87 -12.84
N SER A 508 17.14 3.62 -14.13
CA SER A 508 17.45 4.56 -15.21
C SER A 508 16.27 4.65 -16.18
N LEU A 509 15.53 5.76 -16.18
CA LEU A 509 14.40 5.99 -17.09
C LEU A 509 14.82 6.73 -18.36
N SER A 510 14.07 6.54 -19.44
CA SER A 510 14.20 7.26 -20.71
C SER A 510 12.80 7.59 -21.27
N PRO A 511 12.38 8.88 -21.28
CA PRO A 511 13.07 10.03 -20.70
C PRO A 511 13.18 9.94 -19.17
N LEU A 512 14.03 10.78 -18.57
CA LEU A 512 14.04 10.95 -17.11
C LEU A 512 12.70 11.55 -16.64
N SER A 513 12.23 11.14 -15.47
CA SER A 513 11.07 11.76 -14.83
C SER A 513 11.38 13.22 -14.47
N SER A 514 10.35 14.08 -14.48
CA SER A 514 10.49 15.47 -14.05
C SER A 514 10.71 15.61 -12.54
N SER A 515 10.32 14.61 -11.74
CA SER A 515 10.42 14.61 -10.28
C SER A 515 10.34 13.21 -9.67
N GLY A 516 10.83 13.04 -8.44
CA GLY A 516 10.78 11.78 -7.70
C GLY A 516 11.68 10.68 -8.29
N LEU A 517 11.18 9.44 -8.30
CA LEU A 517 11.90 8.27 -8.82
C LEU A 517 12.14 8.35 -10.33
N GLY A 518 13.38 8.08 -10.74
CA GLY A 518 13.82 8.13 -12.13
C GLY A 518 14.06 9.54 -12.67
N SER A 519 14.12 10.57 -11.80
CA SER A 519 14.55 11.92 -12.17
C SER A 519 16.08 12.05 -12.36
N ARG A 520 16.83 10.98 -12.01
CA ARG A 520 18.28 10.87 -12.24
C ARG A 520 18.58 9.54 -12.94
N THR A 521 19.64 9.53 -13.75
CA THR A 521 20.22 8.28 -14.28
C THR A 521 20.87 7.49 -13.15
N GLN A 522 20.69 6.17 -13.13
CA GLN A 522 21.23 5.27 -12.10
C GLN A 522 20.85 5.71 -10.68
N GLN A 523 19.61 6.16 -10.49
CA GLN A 523 19.08 6.52 -9.17
C GLN A 523 19.00 5.27 -8.30
N ASP A 524 19.63 5.29 -7.12
CA ASP A 524 19.52 4.21 -6.13
C ASP A 524 18.03 3.98 -5.77
N VAL A 525 17.63 2.71 -5.69
CA VAL A 525 16.27 2.28 -5.33
C VAL A 525 16.28 1.03 -4.45
N ILE A 526 15.23 0.86 -3.66
CA ILE A 526 14.90 -0.39 -2.98
C ILE A 526 13.93 -1.17 -3.85
N VAL A 527 14.35 -2.36 -4.27
CA VAL A 527 13.58 -3.28 -5.11
C VAL A 527 12.86 -4.28 -4.21
N LYS A 528 11.56 -4.06 -3.98
CA LYS A 528 10.70 -4.95 -3.20
C LYS A 528 9.97 -5.95 -4.10
N ARG A 529 9.95 -7.21 -3.66
CA ARG A 529 9.27 -8.31 -4.37
C ARG A 529 8.55 -9.25 -3.41
N PRO A 530 7.25 -9.57 -3.62
CA PRO A 530 6.51 -10.51 -2.80
C PRO A 530 7.11 -11.92 -2.78
N PHE A 531 6.83 -12.66 -1.71
CA PHE A 531 7.15 -14.07 -1.60
C PHE A 531 6.18 -14.81 -0.67
N TYR A 532 6.18 -16.14 -0.76
CA TYR A 532 5.59 -17.01 0.25
C TYR A 532 6.62 -18.01 0.75
N ARG A 533 6.37 -18.56 1.94
CA ARG A 533 7.14 -19.65 2.54
C ARG A 533 6.38 -20.93 2.24
N PRO A 534 6.84 -21.80 1.31
CA PRO A 534 6.14 -23.04 1.00
C PRO A 534 6.12 -23.94 2.25
N SER A 535 4.93 -24.28 2.71
CA SER A 535 4.73 -25.11 3.90
C SER A 535 5.52 -26.42 3.79
N SER A 536 6.42 -26.66 4.74
CA SER A 536 7.25 -27.86 4.79
C SER A 536 6.46 -29.08 5.28
N HIS A 537 5.45 -29.50 4.50
CA HIS A 537 4.58 -30.63 4.84
C HIS A 537 5.27 -31.99 4.70
N THR A 538 6.44 -32.06 4.07
CA THR A 538 7.29 -33.26 4.07
C THR A 538 8.26 -33.21 5.24
N GLY A 539 8.12 -34.17 6.17
CA GLY A 539 8.94 -34.31 7.39
C GLY A 539 10.41 -34.71 7.16
N ALA A 540 11.04 -34.18 6.12
CA ALA A 540 12.47 -34.32 5.88
C ALA A 540 13.26 -33.58 6.97
N ALA A 541 14.32 -34.21 7.46
CA ALA A 541 14.99 -33.82 8.70
C ALA A 541 15.45 -32.35 8.74
N ALA A 542 15.28 -31.72 9.91
CA ALA A 542 15.56 -30.32 10.21
C ALA A 542 17.06 -29.95 10.24
N GLY A 543 17.77 -30.17 9.13
CA GLY A 543 19.22 -30.01 9.02
C GLY A 543 19.71 -28.75 8.29
N SER A 544 18.83 -27.99 7.63
CA SER A 544 19.20 -26.81 6.84
C SER A 544 18.29 -25.62 7.14
N ASN A 545 18.82 -24.63 7.85
CA ASN A 545 18.13 -23.37 8.18
C ASN A 545 18.03 -22.39 6.98
N THR A 546 18.19 -22.87 5.75
CA THR A 546 18.02 -22.05 4.56
C THR A 546 16.54 -21.73 4.37
N LEU A 547 16.17 -20.46 4.60
CA LEU A 547 14.82 -19.96 4.35
C LEU A 547 14.46 -20.20 2.89
N LYS A 548 13.54 -21.15 2.65
CA LYS A 548 12.99 -21.40 1.33
C LYS A 548 12.00 -20.30 1.01
N ILE A 549 12.42 -19.38 0.15
CA ILE A 549 11.60 -18.28 -0.38
C ILE A 549 11.09 -18.74 -1.75
N ALA A 550 9.77 -18.81 -1.92
CA ALA A 550 9.13 -19.09 -3.20
C ALA A 550 8.47 -17.81 -3.73
N ARG A 551 8.48 -17.62 -5.06
CA ARG A 551 7.82 -16.50 -5.73
C ARG A 551 6.43 -16.94 -6.18
N TYR A 552 5.49 -16.00 -6.10
CA TYR A 552 4.13 -16.19 -6.59
C TYR A 552 4.10 -16.32 -8.12
N ALA A 553 2.95 -16.75 -8.68
CA ALA A 553 2.74 -16.58 -10.11
C ALA A 553 2.67 -15.08 -10.44
N LEU A 554 3.02 -14.71 -11.68
CA LEU A 554 3.15 -13.31 -12.09
C LEU A 554 1.87 -12.48 -11.87
N ALA A 555 0.70 -13.08 -12.09
CA ALA A 555 -0.59 -12.44 -11.85
C ALA A 555 -0.83 -12.15 -10.36
N ASP A 556 -0.60 -13.13 -9.50
CA ASP A 556 -0.74 -12.97 -8.03
C ASP A 556 0.30 -11.96 -7.49
N GLU A 557 1.51 -11.96 -8.04
CA GLU A 557 2.58 -11.02 -7.69
C GLU A 557 2.22 -9.59 -8.09
N LEU A 558 1.69 -9.40 -9.31
CA LEU A 558 1.15 -8.12 -9.76
C LEU A 558 0.00 -7.66 -8.87
N GLN A 559 -1.00 -8.51 -8.60
CA GLN A 559 -2.15 -8.15 -7.77
C GLN A 559 -1.71 -7.71 -6.36
N LYS A 560 -0.80 -8.47 -5.72
CA LYS A 560 -0.28 -8.10 -4.39
C LYS A 560 0.47 -6.78 -4.43
N LEU A 561 1.28 -6.52 -5.45
CA LEU A 561 2.00 -5.25 -5.58
C LEU A 561 1.10 -4.06 -5.94
N LEU A 562 0.00 -4.27 -6.67
CA LEU A 562 -1.02 -3.24 -6.91
C LEU A 562 -1.77 -2.88 -5.63
N ASN A 563 -2.14 -3.87 -4.82
CA ASN A 563 -2.75 -3.63 -3.51
C ASN A 563 -1.80 -2.77 -2.64
N GLU A 564 -0.55 -3.19 -2.48
CA GLU A 564 0.50 -2.47 -1.74
C GLU A 564 0.73 -1.04 -2.26
N SER A 565 0.76 -0.87 -3.59
CA SER A 565 0.86 0.45 -4.22
C SER A 565 -0.33 1.34 -3.90
N ASN A 566 -1.55 0.77 -3.85
CA ASN A 566 -2.76 1.50 -3.49
C ASN A 566 -2.79 1.88 -2.01
N VAL A 567 -2.23 1.06 -1.11
CA VAL A 567 -2.05 1.44 0.31
C VAL A 567 -1.09 2.63 0.43
N LEU A 568 0.08 2.56 -0.20
CA LEU A 568 1.07 3.65 -0.18
C LEU A 568 0.52 4.94 -0.83
N TYR A 569 -0.24 4.81 -1.91
CA TYR A 569 -0.93 5.90 -2.60
C TYR A 569 -1.89 6.65 -1.68
N TRP A 570 -2.82 5.93 -1.02
CA TRP A 570 -3.77 6.55 -0.10
C TRP A 570 -3.10 7.06 1.19
N ALA A 571 -2.07 6.38 1.71
CA ALA A 571 -1.32 6.82 2.89
C ALA A 571 -0.59 8.16 2.64
N LYS A 572 -0.01 8.35 1.44
CA LYS A 572 0.52 9.65 0.99
C LYS A 572 -0.54 10.75 1.05
N SER A 573 -1.73 10.49 0.53
CA SER A 573 -2.84 11.44 0.49
C SER A 573 -3.41 11.78 1.87
N LEU A 574 -3.56 10.79 2.75
CA LEU A 574 -4.02 10.98 4.14
C LEU A 574 -3.01 11.77 4.97
N LEU A 575 -1.70 11.50 4.82
CA LEU A 575 -0.65 12.25 5.51
C LEU A 575 -0.55 13.69 4.99
N ASN A 576 -0.65 13.91 3.67
CA ASN A 576 -0.70 15.25 3.09
C ASN A 576 -1.91 16.06 3.60
N PHE A 577 -3.10 15.45 3.59
CA PHE A 577 -4.31 16.05 4.19
C PHE A 577 -4.12 16.38 5.67
N THR A 578 -3.42 15.52 6.43
CA THR A 578 -3.12 15.77 7.84
C THR A 578 -2.28 17.04 8.02
N TYR A 579 -1.27 17.27 7.16
CA TYR A 579 -0.49 18.51 7.20
C TYR A 579 -1.29 19.74 6.76
N GLU A 580 -2.09 19.64 5.69
CA GLU A 580 -2.99 20.71 5.26
C GLU A 580 -3.95 21.14 6.39
N TYR A 581 -4.46 20.16 7.17
CA TYR A 581 -5.27 20.41 8.36
C TYR A 581 -4.49 21.09 9.49
N ILE A 582 -3.29 20.59 9.82
CA ILE A 582 -2.42 21.17 10.85
C ILE A 582 -2.07 22.62 10.52
N ASP A 583 -1.66 22.88 9.28
CA ASP A 583 -1.25 24.20 8.82
C ASP A 583 -2.43 25.20 8.82
N HIS A 584 -3.62 24.77 8.40
CA HIS A 584 -4.84 25.57 8.51
C HIS A 584 -5.19 25.91 9.98
N CYS A 585 -5.07 24.95 10.90
CA CYS A 585 -5.33 25.17 12.32
C CYS A 585 -4.32 26.14 12.97
N ILE A 586 -3.04 26.08 12.56
CA ILE A 586 -2.00 26.99 13.04
C ILE A 586 -2.21 28.40 12.49
N ASP A 587 -2.51 28.55 11.18
CA ASP A 587 -2.83 29.84 10.55
C ASP A 587 -4.10 30.50 11.15
N ALA A 588 -5.07 29.69 11.62
CA ALA A 588 -6.32 30.17 12.23
C ALA A 588 -6.24 30.45 13.74
N ALA A 589 -5.21 29.95 14.44
CA ALA A 589 -5.09 30.07 15.88
C ALA A 589 -4.62 31.46 16.32
N SER A 590 -5.14 31.95 17.46
CA SER A 590 -4.72 33.23 18.06
C SER A 590 -3.29 33.22 18.62
N SER A 591 -2.68 32.05 18.74
CA SER A 591 -1.31 31.84 19.19
C SER A 591 -0.79 30.51 18.62
N PRO A 592 0.45 30.42 18.11
CA PRO A 592 1.01 29.17 17.59
C PRO A 592 1.22 28.13 18.71
N PRO A 593 1.35 26.84 18.37
CA PRO A 593 1.72 25.81 19.33
C PRO A 593 3.10 26.05 19.95
N SER A 594 3.30 25.62 21.19
CA SER A 594 4.58 25.72 21.91
C SER A 594 5.58 24.61 21.55
N PHE A 595 5.23 23.75 20.60
CA PHE A 595 6.01 22.60 20.13
C PHE A 595 6.23 22.71 18.61
N GLN A 596 7.26 22.03 18.11
CA GLN A 596 7.50 21.93 16.67
C GLN A 596 6.63 20.83 16.05
N ILE A 597 6.24 21.02 14.79
CA ILE A 597 5.55 20.01 13.98
C ILE A 597 6.59 19.28 13.13
N PRO A 598 6.90 17.98 13.40
CA PRO A 598 7.74 17.17 12.53
C PRO A 598 7.19 17.14 11.11
N ARG A 599 8.08 17.18 10.10
CA ARG A 599 7.71 17.09 8.68
C ARG A 599 8.34 15.85 8.08
N VAL A 600 7.54 14.79 8.03
CA VAL A 600 7.86 13.50 7.41
C VAL A 600 6.97 13.23 6.21
N ARG A 601 7.45 12.41 5.27
CA ARG A 601 6.66 11.97 4.11
C ARG A 601 6.88 10.49 3.86
N PHE A 602 5.95 9.87 3.12
CA PHE A 602 6.20 8.55 2.56
C PHE A 602 7.17 8.62 1.38
N VAL A 603 7.95 7.55 1.20
CA VAL A 603 8.91 7.37 0.11
C VAL A 603 8.28 7.53 -1.27
N ASP A 604 9.01 8.15 -2.20
CA ASP A 604 8.70 8.08 -3.63
C ASP A 604 8.88 6.66 -4.13
N ALA A 605 7.91 6.22 -4.94
CA ALA A 605 7.71 4.81 -5.25
C ALA A 605 7.06 4.62 -6.62
N GLY A 606 7.12 3.40 -7.16
CA GLY A 606 6.45 3.03 -8.39
C GLY A 606 6.52 1.54 -8.69
N ILE A 607 5.65 1.06 -9.58
CA ILE A 607 5.66 -0.32 -10.08
C ILE A 607 6.55 -0.42 -11.31
N ALA A 608 7.46 -1.40 -11.31
CA ALA A 608 8.25 -1.78 -12.47
C ALA A 608 7.81 -3.15 -13.00
N LEU A 609 7.30 -3.17 -14.23
CA LEU A 609 7.00 -4.38 -15.00
C LEU A 609 8.23 -4.73 -15.83
N ALA A 610 8.90 -5.85 -15.55
CA ALA A 610 10.10 -6.26 -16.26
C ALA A 610 9.79 -7.16 -17.46
N PHE A 611 10.48 -6.98 -18.57
CA PHE A 611 10.30 -7.78 -19.78
C PHE A 611 11.32 -8.92 -19.86
N SER A 612 10.89 -10.09 -20.34
CA SER A 612 11.85 -11.14 -20.67
C SER A 612 12.62 -10.75 -21.93
N HIS A 613 13.95 -10.59 -21.82
CA HIS A 613 14.79 -10.60 -23.01
C HIS A 613 14.64 -11.96 -23.71
N HIS A 614 13.89 -11.98 -24.80
CA HIS A 614 13.93 -13.11 -25.73
C HIS A 614 15.33 -13.17 -26.35
N SER A 615 16.19 -13.98 -25.72
CA SER A 615 17.46 -14.42 -26.28
C SER A 615 17.20 -15.06 -27.63
N SER A 616 17.38 -14.29 -28.71
CA SER A 616 17.14 -14.70 -30.09
C SER A 616 18.18 -15.70 -30.60
N ASN A 617 18.99 -16.27 -29.71
CA ASN A 617 20.19 -17.05 -30.00
C ASN A 617 19.90 -18.51 -30.38
N THR A 618 18.67 -18.83 -30.80
CA THR A 618 18.32 -20.14 -31.37
C THR A 618 18.72 -20.17 -32.85
N GLN A 619 20.03 -20.19 -33.11
CA GLN A 619 20.56 -20.50 -34.44
C GLN A 619 20.28 -21.97 -34.76
N GLY A 620 19.11 -22.25 -35.34
CA GLY A 620 18.56 -23.61 -35.48
C GLY A 620 17.72 -23.84 -36.74
N THR A 621 18.30 -23.58 -37.90
CA THR A 621 17.99 -24.25 -39.19
C THR A 621 16.53 -24.70 -39.42
N SER A 622 15.64 -23.77 -39.75
CA SER A 622 14.44 -24.09 -40.55
C SER A 622 14.06 -22.91 -41.45
N ASN A 623 13.89 -23.17 -42.74
CA ASN A 623 13.53 -22.16 -43.75
C ASN A 623 12.02 -21.84 -43.73
N GLN A 624 11.44 -21.62 -42.56
CA GLN A 624 10.06 -21.12 -42.46
C GLN A 624 10.07 -19.59 -42.44
N ALA A 625 9.25 -19.00 -43.29
CA ALA A 625 9.21 -17.55 -43.47
C ALA A 625 8.81 -16.85 -42.16
N PRO A 626 9.42 -15.70 -41.82
CA PRO A 626 9.06 -14.96 -40.62
C PRO A 626 7.65 -14.38 -40.75
N THR A 627 6.68 -15.03 -40.11
CA THR A 627 5.34 -14.46 -39.90
C THR A 627 5.47 -13.23 -38.99
N THR A 628 4.96 -12.09 -39.44
CA THR A 628 5.21 -10.75 -38.88
C THR A 628 4.50 -10.45 -37.55
N ASP A 629 3.99 -11.46 -36.86
CA ASP A 629 3.36 -11.32 -35.55
C ASP A 629 4.41 -11.07 -34.47
N ILE A 630 4.72 -9.79 -34.26
CA ILE A 630 5.45 -9.31 -33.09
C ILE A 630 4.58 -9.59 -31.86
N LYS A 631 4.75 -10.79 -31.28
CA LYS A 631 4.13 -11.14 -30.01
C LYS A 631 4.55 -10.10 -28.97
N ALA A 632 3.56 -9.40 -28.41
CA ALA A 632 3.79 -8.45 -27.32
C ALA A 632 4.62 -9.11 -26.22
N GLY A 633 5.70 -8.45 -25.80
CA GLY A 633 6.68 -9.03 -24.89
C GLY A 633 6.03 -9.43 -23.56
N THR A 634 6.11 -10.71 -23.20
CA THR A 634 5.57 -11.18 -21.93
C THR A 634 6.44 -10.71 -20.77
N PHE A 635 5.82 -10.06 -19.78
CA PHE A 635 6.50 -9.66 -18.56
C PHE A 635 7.10 -10.88 -17.81
N SER A 636 8.29 -10.72 -17.22
CA SER A 636 9.07 -11.75 -16.51
C SER A 636 8.89 -11.69 -14.99
N ALA A 637 8.64 -10.49 -14.46
CA ALA A 637 8.50 -10.19 -13.03
C ALA A 637 7.83 -8.82 -12.84
N VAL A 638 7.30 -8.58 -11.64
CA VAL A 638 6.85 -7.26 -11.18
C VAL A 638 7.60 -6.90 -9.90
N TYR A 639 7.98 -5.64 -9.77
CA TYR A 639 8.66 -5.08 -8.59
C TYR A 639 7.97 -3.81 -8.11
N LEU A 640 7.93 -3.60 -6.80
CA LEU A 640 7.70 -2.29 -6.20
C LEU A 640 9.07 -1.65 -5.97
N LEU A 641 9.30 -0.50 -6.59
CA LEU A 641 10.51 0.30 -6.40
C LEU A 641 10.20 1.45 -5.45
N GLU A 642 11.11 1.72 -4.54
CA GLU A 642 11.06 2.86 -3.61
C GLU A 642 12.40 3.60 -3.59
N GLU A 643 12.40 4.87 -3.21
CA GLU A 643 13.66 5.55 -2.87
C GLU A 643 14.25 4.95 -1.57
N PRO A 644 15.58 4.89 -1.42
CA PRO A 644 16.21 4.43 -0.19
C PRO A 644 15.91 5.37 0.98
N VAL A 645 15.49 4.80 2.11
CA VAL A 645 15.38 5.52 3.38
C VAL A 645 16.77 5.96 3.83
N THR A 646 16.99 7.27 3.91
CA THR A 646 18.23 7.89 4.38
C THR A 646 18.22 8.11 5.90
N PHE A 647 19.42 8.15 6.49
CA PHE A 647 19.65 8.36 7.92
C PHE A 647 20.69 9.46 8.12
N ASP A 648 20.33 10.51 8.87
CA ASP A 648 21.09 11.77 8.96
C ASP A 648 22.41 11.63 9.72
N SER A 649 22.52 10.60 10.56
CA SER A 649 23.66 10.37 11.44
C SER A 649 24.26 8.97 11.22
N PRO A 650 25.58 8.85 10.94
CA PRO A 650 26.24 7.56 10.73
C PRO A 650 26.28 6.66 11.97
N GLY A 651 25.96 7.19 13.15
CA GLY A 651 25.84 6.42 14.39
C GLY A 651 24.41 5.93 14.71
N ASN A 652 23.39 6.33 13.94
CA ASN A 652 21.99 6.04 14.24
C ASN A 652 21.20 5.68 12.97
N GLN A 653 21.59 4.57 12.35
CA GLN A 653 21.08 4.08 11.07
C GLN A 653 20.07 2.93 11.25
N THR A 654 19.18 3.04 12.22
CA THR A 654 18.15 2.02 12.47
C THR A 654 16.89 2.35 11.70
N PHE A 655 16.48 1.42 10.82
CA PHE A 655 15.11 1.41 10.30
C PHE A 655 14.17 1.15 11.48
N THR A 656 13.36 2.15 11.81
CA THR A 656 12.58 2.18 13.05
C THR A 656 11.10 1.97 12.73
N LYS A 657 10.42 1.14 13.53
CA LYS A 657 8.97 0.98 13.49
C LYS A 657 8.37 1.82 14.60
N PHE A 658 7.76 2.93 14.25
CA PHE A 658 7.25 3.94 15.18
C PHE A 658 5.90 3.54 15.77
N ILE A 659 5.01 2.92 14.98
CA ILE A 659 3.69 2.42 15.41
C ILE A 659 3.41 1.08 14.71
N HIS A 660 2.77 0.14 15.40
CA HIS A 660 2.36 -1.15 14.84
C HIS A 660 0.88 -1.13 14.42
N ASN A 661 0.50 -1.80 13.32
CA ASN A 661 -0.91 -1.93 12.90
C ASN A 661 -1.88 -2.62 13.89
N LYS A 662 -1.40 -3.02 15.08
CA LYS A 662 -2.16 -3.63 16.17
C LYS A 662 -2.31 -2.71 17.38
N ASP A 663 -1.76 -1.50 17.28
CA ASP A 663 -1.70 -0.52 18.35
C ASP A 663 -1.94 0.89 17.81
N CYS A 664 -2.24 1.82 18.71
CA CYS A 664 -2.31 3.26 18.47
C CYS A 664 -1.22 4.01 19.26
N GLU A 665 -0.50 3.32 20.15
CA GLU A 665 0.62 3.87 20.92
C GLU A 665 1.95 3.78 20.17
N PRO A 666 2.92 4.67 20.49
CA PRO A 666 4.32 4.51 20.10
C PRO A 666 4.86 3.12 20.43
N SER A 667 5.55 2.51 19.47
CA SER A 667 6.25 1.22 19.65
C SER A 667 7.68 1.37 20.19
N LEU A 668 8.00 2.55 20.74
CA LEU A 668 9.32 2.96 21.23
C LEU A 668 9.19 3.41 22.69
N ASP A 669 10.22 3.18 23.49
CA ASP A 669 10.31 3.71 24.86
C ASP A 669 10.65 5.23 24.84
N ASP A 670 10.41 5.94 25.94
CA ASP A 670 10.49 7.41 25.99
C ASP A 670 11.91 7.99 25.91
N ASP A 671 12.94 7.16 26.11
CA ASP A 671 14.35 7.48 25.91
C ASP A 671 14.91 7.04 24.53
N GLU A 672 14.11 6.35 23.71
CA GLU A 672 14.54 5.89 22.38
C GLU A 672 14.50 7.00 21.31
N TYR A 673 15.49 6.99 20.42
CA TYR A 673 15.54 7.95 19.33
C TYR A 673 14.38 7.77 18.36
N GLY A 674 13.62 8.86 18.16
CA GLY A 674 12.43 8.87 17.33
C GLY A 674 11.12 8.73 18.11
N TYR A 675 11.16 8.60 19.44
CA TYR A 675 9.95 8.61 20.28
C TYR A 675 9.06 9.84 20.04
N ASP A 676 9.63 11.06 20.01
CA ASP A 676 8.88 12.29 19.69
C ASP A 676 8.16 12.22 18.33
N LEU A 677 8.77 11.58 17.33
CA LEU A 677 8.14 11.35 16.04
C LEU A 677 7.04 10.30 16.13
N ALA A 678 7.21 9.21 16.89
CA ALA A 678 6.15 8.24 17.13
C ALA A 678 4.93 8.87 17.85
N VAL A 679 5.17 9.75 18.83
CA VAL A 679 4.14 10.54 19.51
C VAL A 679 3.42 11.47 18.52
N PHE A 680 4.15 12.17 17.64
CA PHE A 680 3.54 12.96 16.57
C PHE A 680 2.72 12.10 15.61
N LEU A 681 3.23 10.92 15.22
CA LEU A 681 2.54 10.02 14.30
C LEU A 681 1.24 9.48 14.91
N ALA A 682 1.21 9.15 16.20
CA ALA A 682 -0.03 8.78 16.90
C ALA A 682 -1.07 9.91 16.85
N PHE A 683 -0.64 11.16 16.95
CA PHE A 683 -1.50 12.34 16.73
C PHE A 683 -1.99 12.46 15.27
N THR A 684 -1.18 12.10 14.27
CA THR A 684 -1.66 12.04 12.87
C THR A 684 -2.76 10.99 12.67
N GLN A 685 -2.70 9.87 13.38
CA GLN A 685 -3.79 8.87 13.39
C GLN A 685 -5.08 9.48 13.93
N HIS A 686 -5.00 10.25 15.02
CA HIS A 686 -6.16 10.93 15.60
C HIS A 686 -6.79 11.90 14.60
N ILE A 687 -6.01 12.77 13.95
CA ILE A 687 -6.57 13.68 12.91
C ILE A 687 -7.26 12.88 11.82
N GLN A 688 -6.64 11.82 11.31
CA GLN A 688 -7.22 11.01 10.23
C GLN A 688 -8.52 10.33 10.67
N TYR A 689 -8.54 9.73 11.87
CA TYR A 689 -9.73 9.13 12.45
C TYR A 689 -10.86 10.16 12.59
N ALA A 690 -10.61 11.26 13.30
CA ALA A 690 -11.63 12.28 13.60
C ALA A 690 -12.13 13.00 12.34
N LYS A 691 -11.27 13.24 11.34
CA LYS A 691 -11.66 13.97 10.11
C LYS A 691 -12.13 13.06 8.97
N THR A 692 -12.03 11.73 9.12
CA THR A 692 -12.73 10.76 8.27
C THR A 692 -14.00 10.22 8.91
N ASP A 693 -14.47 10.80 10.02
CA ASP A 693 -15.68 10.34 10.75
C ASP A 693 -15.55 8.87 11.21
N GLY A 694 -14.39 8.54 11.79
CA GLY A 694 -14.06 7.18 12.25
C GLY A 694 -13.84 6.15 11.13
N LEU A 695 -13.85 6.54 9.86
CA LEU A 695 -13.80 5.58 8.75
C LEU A 695 -12.41 4.99 8.47
N ALA A 696 -11.34 5.78 8.59
CA ALA A 696 -9.98 5.30 8.27
C ALA A 696 -8.84 6.10 8.93
N PHE A 697 -7.72 5.42 9.20
CA PHE A 697 -6.43 6.05 9.52
C PHE A 697 -5.25 5.18 9.08
N VAL A 698 -4.07 5.80 8.96
CA VAL A 698 -2.82 5.13 8.63
C VAL A 698 -2.15 4.58 9.89
N SER A 699 -1.61 3.37 9.81
CA SER A 699 -0.80 2.74 10.85
C SER A 699 0.37 1.97 10.22
N ASP A 700 1.07 1.15 11.00
CA ASP A 700 2.34 0.51 10.64
C ASP A 700 3.43 1.50 10.20
N TYR A 701 3.44 2.70 10.79
CA TYR A 701 4.44 3.73 10.50
C TYR A 701 5.86 3.22 10.78
N GLN A 702 6.69 3.14 9.73
CA GLN A 702 8.07 2.65 9.82
C GLN A 702 8.98 3.33 8.78
N GLY A 703 10.26 3.50 9.10
CA GLY A 703 11.24 4.19 8.25
C GLY A 703 12.35 4.88 9.03
N SER A 704 12.66 6.14 8.67
CA SER A 704 13.54 7.04 9.40
C SER A 704 12.79 8.28 9.92
N THR A 705 13.52 9.22 10.50
CA THR A 705 12.99 10.50 10.99
C THR A 705 12.52 11.47 9.90
N GLU A 706 12.76 11.16 8.63
CA GLU A 706 12.32 11.98 7.47
C GLU A 706 11.41 11.19 6.51
N LEU A 707 11.73 9.91 6.27
CA LEU A 707 11.12 9.07 5.23
C LEU A 707 10.43 7.84 5.83
N LEU A 708 9.14 7.71 5.55
CA LEU A 708 8.30 6.58 5.95
C LEU A 708 8.06 5.62 4.76
N THR A 709 7.89 4.33 5.03
CA THR A 709 7.57 3.30 4.02
C THR A 709 6.68 2.20 4.61
N ASP A 710 6.22 1.27 3.78
CA ASP A 710 5.35 0.13 4.12
C ASP A 710 4.20 0.50 5.10
N PRO A 711 3.38 1.53 4.81
CA PRO A 711 2.23 1.85 5.64
C PRO A 711 1.16 0.76 5.58
N GLN A 712 0.31 0.72 6.59
CA GLN A 712 -0.99 0.06 6.54
C GLN A 712 -2.10 1.10 6.64
N ILE A 713 -3.23 0.88 5.96
CA ILE A 713 -4.46 1.63 6.22
C ILE A 713 -5.41 0.72 6.99
N LEU A 714 -5.98 1.23 8.07
CA LEU A 714 -6.99 0.56 8.89
C LEU A 714 -8.34 1.20 8.56
N THR A 715 -9.37 0.39 8.29
CA THR A 715 -10.71 0.89 7.93
C THR A 715 -11.83 0.27 8.75
N HIS A 716 -12.87 1.06 9.03
CA HIS A 716 -14.01 0.62 9.83
C HIS A 716 -14.85 -0.46 9.12
N ARG A 717 -15.42 -1.41 9.89
CA ARG A 717 -16.13 -2.58 9.33
C ARG A 717 -17.31 -2.23 8.43
N CYS A 718 -17.98 -1.10 8.66
CA CYS A 718 -19.13 -0.68 7.86
C CYS A 718 -18.80 -0.46 6.37
N LEU A 719 -17.54 -0.20 6.03
CA LEU A 719 -17.06 -0.11 4.66
C LEU A 719 -17.03 -1.49 4.00
N SER A 720 -16.42 -2.47 4.68
CA SER A 720 -16.29 -3.86 4.19
C SER A 720 -17.63 -4.57 4.02
N SER A 721 -18.64 -4.28 4.85
CA SER A 721 -20.00 -4.81 4.69
C SER A 721 -20.79 -4.16 3.57
N SER A 722 -20.30 -3.09 2.95
CA SER A 722 -20.97 -2.39 1.85
C SER A 722 -20.35 -2.62 0.48
N VAL A 723 -19.20 -3.31 0.42
CA VAL A 723 -18.48 -3.58 -0.83
C VAL A 723 -17.71 -4.89 -0.77
N GLY A 724 -18.14 -5.89 -1.56
CA GLY A 724 -17.37 -7.08 -1.90
C GLY A 724 -17.07 -8.01 -0.72
N ASP A 725 -18.11 -8.62 -0.16
CA ASP A 725 -18.08 -9.80 0.74
C ASP A 725 -17.14 -9.72 1.96
N GLY A 726 -16.80 -8.50 2.40
CA GLY A 726 -15.86 -8.30 3.49
C GLY A 726 -14.39 -8.59 3.14
N ASN A 727 -14.02 -8.57 1.84
CA ASN A 727 -12.63 -8.76 1.40
C ASN A 727 -11.67 -7.70 1.98
N ASP A 728 -10.40 -8.07 2.17
CA ASP A 728 -9.33 -7.26 2.81
C ASP A 728 -9.10 -5.90 2.12
N LEU A 729 -9.88 -4.89 2.53
CA LEU A 729 -9.72 -3.51 2.08
C LEU A 729 -8.33 -3.02 2.49
N PHE A 730 -7.55 -2.51 1.53
CA PHE A 730 -6.15 -2.11 1.77
C PHE A 730 -5.23 -3.26 2.26
N GLY A 731 -5.57 -4.50 1.90
CA GLY A 731 -4.69 -5.68 2.01
C GLY A 731 -4.68 -6.34 3.39
N ASP A 732 -4.00 -7.50 3.44
CA ASP A 732 -3.98 -8.50 4.52
C ASP A 732 -3.60 -7.96 5.94
N GLY A 733 -3.14 -6.70 6.03
CA GLY A 733 -2.79 -6.02 7.28
C GLY A 733 -3.90 -5.13 7.86
N ASN A 734 -5.05 -5.00 7.22
CA ASN A 734 -6.17 -4.20 7.73
C ASN A 734 -6.87 -4.90 8.91
N ILE A 735 -6.82 -4.28 10.08
CA ILE A 735 -7.42 -4.79 11.31
C ILE A 735 -8.58 -3.88 11.69
N ALA A 736 -9.76 -4.13 11.12
CA ALA A 736 -10.92 -3.26 11.30
C ALA A 736 -11.33 -3.06 12.77
N SER A 737 -11.08 -4.03 13.66
CA SER A 737 -11.31 -3.87 15.10
C SER A 737 -10.44 -2.79 15.75
N MET A 738 -9.28 -2.44 15.18
CA MET A 738 -8.48 -1.30 15.66
C MET A 738 -9.12 0.05 15.36
N VAL A 739 -10.04 0.11 14.40
CA VAL A 739 -10.83 1.31 14.11
C VAL A 739 -12.04 1.41 15.04
N ASP A 740 -12.72 0.28 15.28
CA ASP A 740 -13.79 0.21 16.28
C ASP A 740 -13.28 0.54 17.70
N ASP A 741 -12.07 0.06 18.04
CA ASP A 741 -11.48 0.24 19.37
C ASP A 741 -10.70 1.57 19.51
N PHE A 742 -10.59 2.41 18.46
CA PHE A 742 -9.63 3.54 18.42
C PHE A 742 -9.79 4.51 19.59
N GLU A 743 -11.02 4.96 19.87
CA GLU A 743 -11.33 5.88 20.98
C GLU A 743 -10.95 5.31 22.36
N THR A 744 -10.87 3.98 22.49
CA THR A 744 -10.53 3.28 23.74
C THR A 744 -9.04 2.92 23.86
N LYS A 745 -8.28 3.02 22.77
CA LYS A 745 -6.85 2.66 22.69
C LYS A 745 -5.93 3.82 22.40
N HIS A 746 -6.42 4.90 21.80
CA HIS A 746 -5.62 6.07 21.48
C HIS A 746 -5.46 6.97 22.73
N VAL A 747 -4.31 6.89 23.38
CA VAL A 747 -3.94 7.80 24.47
C VAL A 747 -3.55 9.17 23.90
N CYS A 748 -4.39 10.18 24.16
CA CYS A 748 -4.17 11.53 23.64
C CYS A 748 -2.90 12.17 24.21
N ASN A 749 -1.94 12.51 23.35
CA ASN A 749 -0.69 13.16 23.73
C ASN A 749 -0.78 14.72 23.66
N TYR A 750 0.37 15.40 23.83
CA TYR A 750 0.41 16.86 23.88
C TYR A 750 0.06 17.57 22.56
N TYR A 751 0.25 16.89 21.41
CA TYR A 751 -0.24 17.39 20.12
C TYR A 751 -1.78 17.34 20.09
N CYS A 752 -2.38 16.18 20.40
CA CYS A 752 -3.84 16.00 20.43
C CYS A 752 -4.53 17.01 21.36
N LYS A 753 -3.89 17.31 22.50
CA LYS A 753 -4.40 18.22 23.54
C LYS A 753 -4.22 19.72 23.24
N TRP A 754 -3.61 20.11 22.11
CA TRP A 754 -3.50 21.53 21.76
C TRP A 754 -4.83 22.09 21.23
N PRO A 755 -5.44 23.10 21.91
CA PRO A 755 -6.82 23.52 21.60
C PRO A 755 -7.04 24.00 20.16
N GLY A 756 -6.01 24.51 19.49
CA GLY A 756 -6.10 25.00 18.12
C GLY A 756 -6.42 23.92 17.08
N PHE A 757 -6.18 22.63 17.37
CA PHE A 757 -6.57 21.54 16.46
C PHE A 757 -8.03 21.12 16.59
N GLY A 758 -8.77 21.56 17.62
CA GLY A 758 -10.19 21.24 17.80
C GLY A 758 -10.51 19.74 17.71
N LEU A 759 -9.68 18.92 18.36
CA LEU A 759 -9.89 17.47 18.49
C LEU A 759 -10.59 17.16 19.81
N GLU A 760 -11.38 16.08 19.82
CA GLU A 760 -11.87 15.48 21.07
C GLU A 760 -10.69 14.83 21.81
N VAL A 761 -10.77 14.72 23.14
CA VAL A 761 -9.68 14.17 23.96
C VAL A 761 -10.14 12.87 24.60
N TYR A 762 -9.70 11.76 24.03
CA TYR A 762 -9.84 10.42 24.61
C TYR A 762 -8.93 10.26 25.84
N ALA A 763 -9.36 9.42 26.78
CA ALA A 763 -8.90 9.38 28.16
C ALA A 763 -7.80 8.33 28.42
#